data_AF-A0A4R1AQV4-F1
#
_entry.id   AF-A0A4R1AQV4-F1
#
_cell.length_a   1.000
_cell.length_b   1.000
_cell.length_c   1.000
_cell.angle_alpha   90.00
_cell.angle_beta   90.00
_cell.angle_gamma   90.00
#
_symmetry.space_group_name_H-M   'P 1'
#
loop_
_entity.id
_entity.type
_entity.pdbx_description
1 polymer ?
#
loop_
_entity_poly.entity_id
_entity_poly.type
_entity_poly.pdbx_seq_one_letter_code
_entity_poly.pdbx_strand_id
1 'polypeptide(L)'
;MSLESIIDWLDHHKVSFYTLGWSYFRNQEQMEELFYRVILRVHKELSRFNRDASFDRWITSIFVHICRELTKENRFKVSEKDEQRQNVFQAFDQLRDYEKEALVLTYVIGISLEDSAHILKVSVEEMKAHLFSGIQSLREKSGYGSHYDGCKENHKLYIDYLERTLARPIKVEFEVHLYHCQNCQEDLATFQEVMSAMLQLTEEVGDFHVPSGFMKKIKTRFAEEEKQKQLRVKKIKKIGLISASVFIVFVCTGFITGWFSSLYYSWTEEDLELRSYLQHDLGERLNLESESAGVKITIKSVIADEIQTLIFYEIVDMNEDNQYIMNYRDGVVVENESKIMNRSANPKYYLPNQKNEEKNVYQGKISLLPLKTDSGTIKLKVTRLQKLIHDPSDPVSYMGYRVDGNKRGGEWNFEIPVTKSPSREYSLDKEIELEGIPVRINKLTIAPTASLLQYDIQNIQLEKRIESVSFDSIEVNKRKVKTDLLNSSYGNQGLGGDSYQAHFDPLFEENPKEVNVQFGSLYLTVEDHKTIDFDVSKDEPQLFEYAGSTISIDKVEIGTPSKVVISNHQVKNRQYESLHFRMIGEDETHLSSMGIETEAVIVDRSGREYEMNGTPVPIDKLDLPRYFITVQGMELYENIPGEKVIPKRLEIYGYNTTKYVDDVIKISLD
;
A
#
# COMPACT_ATOMS: atom_id res chain seq x y z
N MET A 1 -42.89 -17.28 28.39
CA MET A 1 -43.88 -16.23 28.75
C MET A 1 -43.45 -14.96 28.02
N SER A 2 -44.34 -14.31 27.26
CA SER A 2 -44.01 -13.04 26.60
C SER A 2 -44.03 -11.89 27.63
N LEU A 3 -43.49 -10.72 27.25
CA LEU A 3 -43.62 -9.49 28.06
C LEU A 3 -45.08 -9.21 28.42
N GLU A 4 -45.98 -9.36 27.46
CA GLU A 4 -47.43 -9.15 27.64
C GLU A 4 -48.01 -10.11 28.68
N SER A 5 -47.64 -11.39 28.62
CA SER A 5 -48.07 -12.38 29.63
C SER A 5 -47.55 -12.08 31.05
N ILE A 6 -46.36 -11.47 31.20
CA ILE A 6 -45.84 -11.01 32.51
C ILE A 6 -46.68 -9.86 33.04
N ILE A 7 -46.99 -8.89 32.17
CA ILE A 7 -47.78 -7.73 32.55
C ILE A 7 -49.20 -8.16 32.96
N ASP A 8 -49.81 -9.06 32.20
CA ASP A 8 -51.15 -9.56 32.52
C ASP A 8 -51.16 -10.36 33.82
N TRP A 9 -50.15 -11.20 34.08
CA TRP A 9 -50.03 -11.90 35.36
C TRP A 9 -49.95 -10.92 36.55
N LEU A 10 -49.12 -9.86 36.42
CA LEU A 10 -49.03 -8.83 37.47
C LEU A 10 -50.32 -8.01 37.60
N ASP A 11 -51.05 -7.78 36.52
CA ASP A 11 -52.36 -7.09 36.57
C ASP A 11 -53.42 -7.92 37.31
N HIS A 12 -53.38 -9.24 37.23
CA HIS A 12 -54.24 -10.14 38.01
C HIS A 12 -53.89 -10.14 39.51
N HIS A 13 -52.60 -10.02 39.86
CA HIS A 13 -52.11 -10.02 41.24
C HIS A 13 -51.85 -8.62 41.80
N LYS A 14 -52.28 -7.57 41.09
CA LYS A 14 -51.87 -6.19 41.35
C LYS A 14 -52.22 -5.72 42.75
N VAL A 15 -53.33 -6.18 43.33
CA VAL A 15 -53.75 -5.73 44.68
C VAL A 15 -52.71 -6.15 45.70
N SER A 16 -52.34 -7.43 45.76
CA SER A 16 -51.32 -7.94 46.70
C SER A 16 -49.96 -7.28 46.53
N PHE A 17 -49.48 -7.13 45.28
CA PHE A 17 -48.20 -6.47 45.01
C PHE A 17 -48.25 -4.97 45.28
N TYR A 18 -49.37 -4.31 45.01
CA TYR A 18 -49.55 -2.90 45.29
C TYR A 18 -49.55 -2.67 46.80
N THR A 19 -50.30 -3.46 47.56
CA THR A 19 -50.28 -3.47 49.03
C THR A 19 -48.87 -3.69 49.56
N LEU A 20 -48.15 -4.69 49.06
CA LEU A 20 -46.78 -4.95 49.48
C LEU A 20 -45.87 -3.76 49.18
N GLY A 21 -45.98 -3.15 48.00
CA GLY A 21 -45.20 -1.97 47.63
C GLY A 21 -45.51 -0.74 48.49
N TRP A 22 -46.76 -0.56 48.94
CA TRP A 22 -47.16 0.51 49.88
C TRP A 22 -46.58 0.36 51.28
N SER A 23 -46.10 -0.83 51.64
CA SER A 23 -45.28 -0.97 52.83
C SER A 23 -43.92 -0.25 52.66
N TYR A 24 -43.40 -0.09 51.44
CA TYR A 24 -42.09 0.57 51.21
C TYR A 24 -42.21 2.03 50.74
N PHE A 25 -43.16 2.32 49.86
CA PHE A 25 -43.26 3.60 49.16
C PHE A 25 -44.47 4.41 49.61
N ARG A 26 -44.38 5.73 49.44
CA ARG A 26 -45.43 6.69 49.84
C ARG A 26 -46.02 7.49 48.68
N ASN A 27 -45.58 7.26 47.45
CA ASN A 27 -46.07 7.96 46.27
C ASN A 27 -46.33 7.02 45.09
N GLN A 28 -47.26 7.44 44.22
CA GLN A 28 -47.68 6.63 43.08
C GLN A 28 -46.59 6.50 42.01
N GLU A 29 -45.72 7.50 41.81
CA GLU A 29 -44.65 7.44 40.81
C GLU A 29 -43.63 6.34 41.11
N GLN A 30 -43.25 6.16 42.38
CA GLN A 30 -42.40 5.07 42.84
C GLN A 30 -43.06 3.71 42.66
N MET A 31 -44.38 3.63 42.86
CA MET A 31 -45.14 2.41 42.58
C MET A 31 -45.14 2.08 41.09
N GLU A 32 -45.31 3.07 40.21
CA GLU A 32 -45.26 2.87 38.75
C GLU A 32 -43.85 2.42 38.30
N GLU A 33 -42.79 3.02 38.86
CA GLU A 33 -41.39 2.64 38.59
C GLU A 33 -41.04 1.25 39.14
N LEU A 34 -41.52 0.89 40.35
CA LEU A 34 -41.37 -0.43 40.93
C LEU A 34 -41.93 -1.51 40.01
N PHE A 35 -43.19 -1.38 39.60
CA PHE A 35 -43.82 -2.36 38.71
C PHE A 35 -43.11 -2.43 37.35
N TYR A 36 -42.71 -1.29 36.78
CA TYR A 36 -41.94 -1.25 35.53
C TYR A 36 -40.61 -2.02 35.65
N ARG A 37 -39.84 -1.80 36.72
CA ARG A 37 -38.57 -2.52 36.96
C ARG A 37 -38.78 -4.00 37.23
N VAL A 38 -39.84 -4.37 37.95
CA VAL A 38 -40.20 -5.78 38.19
C VAL A 38 -40.48 -6.48 36.86
N ILE A 39 -41.33 -5.90 36.01
CA ILE A 39 -41.65 -6.46 34.69
C ILE A 39 -40.38 -6.63 33.85
N LEU A 40 -39.51 -5.62 33.81
CA LEU A 40 -38.24 -5.68 33.09
C LEU A 40 -37.32 -6.81 33.60
N ARG A 41 -37.17 -6.91 34.93
CA ARG A 41 -36.27 -7.89 35.55
C ARG A 41 -36.79 -9.29 35.38
N VAL A 42 -38.10 -9.50 35.58
CA VAL A 42 -38.76 -10.77 35.31
C VAL A 42 -38.59 -11.15 33.84
N HIS A 43 -38.83 -10.25 32.88
CA HIS A 43 -38.67 -10.54 31.46
C HIS A 43 -37.22 -10.94 31.10
N LYS A 44 -36.24 -10.28 31.70
CA LYS A 44 -34.81 -10.58 31.49
C LYS A 44 -34.38 -11.90 32.11
N GLU A 45 -34.86 -12.22 33.31
CA GLU A 45 -34.44 -13.38 34.09
C GLU A 45 -35.33 -14.61 33.88
N LEU A 46 -36.44 -14.49 33.15
CA LEU A 46 -37.40 -15.56 32.91
C LEU A 46 -36.76 -16.83 32.31
N SER A 47 -35.76 -16.67 31.42
CA SER A 47 -35.06 -17.81 30.82
C SER A 47 -34.27 -18.64 31.83
N ARG A 48 -33.98 -18.09 33.02
CA ARG A 48 -33.23 -18.72 34.11
C ARG A 48 -34.12 -19.22 35.25
N PHE A 49 -35.44 -19.03 35.15
CA PHE A 49 -36.38 -19.46 36.17
C PHE A 49 -36.47 -21.00 36.22
N ASN A 50 -36.24 -21.56 37.40
CA ASN A 50 -36.38 -22.99 37.65
C ASN A 50 -37.86 -23.37 37.82
N ARG A 51 -38.37 -24.32 37.03
CA ARG A 51 -39.77 -24.74 37.02
C ARG A 51 -40.22 -25.44 38.31
N ASP A 52 -39.29 -25.88 39.15
CA ASP A 52 -39.59 -26.52 40.44
C ASP A 52 -39.91 -25.50 41.56
N ALA A 53 -39.62 -24.21 41.34
CA ALA A 53 -39.97 -23.15 42.28
C ALA A 53 -41.35 -22.56 41.97
N SER A 54 -42.09 -22.13 43.00
CA SER A 54 -43.34 -21.40 42.80
C SER A 54 -43.07 -20.08 42.08
N PHE A 55 -43.79 -19.84 40.97
CA PHE A 55 -43.66 -18.63 40.17
C PHE A 55 -44.02 -17.37 40.98
N ASP A 56 -45.06 -17.46 41.80
CA ASP A 56 -45.54 -16.40 42.67
C ASP A 56 -44.47 -16.04 43.71
N ARG A 57 -43.84 -17.06 44.32
CA ARG A 57 -42.75 -16.89 45.28
C ARG A 57 -41.53 -16.23 44.65
N TRP A 58 -41.18 -16.64 43.43
CA TRP A 58 -40.05 -16.07 42.69
C TRP A 58 -40.28 -14.60 42.34
N ILE A 59 -41.44 -14.23 41.77
CA ILE A 59 -41.75 -12.83 41.49
C ILE A 59 -41.79 -12.01 42.77
N THR A 60 -42.36 -12.54 43.86
CA THR A 60 -42.40 -11.84 45.15
C THR A 60 -41.00 -11.57 45.70
N SER A 61 -40.06 -12.51 45.53
CA SER A 61 -38.66 -12.29 45.89
C SER A 61 -37.99 -11.20 45.03
N ILE A 62 -38.28 -11.15 43.73
CA ILE A 62 -37.79 -10.09 42.83
C ILE A 62 -38.41 -8.74 43.25
N PHE A 63 -39.69 -8.74 43.59
CA PHE A 63 -40.43 -7.55 43.98
C PHE A 63 -39.87 -6.93 45.26
N VAL A 64 -39.74 -7.71 46.34
CA VAL A 64 -39.13 -7.27 47.61
C VAL A 64 -37.70 -6.78 47.39
N HIS A 65 -36.93 -7.47 46.56
CA HIS A 65 -35.56 -7.06 46.26
C HIS A 65 -35.50 -5.71 45.53
N ILE A 66 -36.38 -5.46 44.54
CA ILE A 66 -36.46 -4.17 43.86
C ILE A 66 -36.99 -3.08 44.82
N CYS A 67 -37.92 -3.40 45.73
CA CYS A 67 -38.34 -2.46 46.78
C CYS A 67 -37.15 -1.99 47.63
N ARG A 68 -36.32 -2.92 48.09
CA ARG A 68 -35.10 -2.63 48.86
C ARG A 68 -34.07 -1.83 48.05
N GLU A 69 -33.91 -2.12 46.75
CA GLU A 69 -33.03 -1.35 45.85
C GLU A 69 -33.51 0.09 45.70
N LEU A 70 -34.79 0.29 45.37
CA LEU A 70 -35.39 1.61 45.19
C LEU A 70 -35.40 2.44 46.47
N THR A 71 -35.56 1.82 47.64
CA THR A 71 -35.49 2.52 48.94
C THR A 71 -34.09 3.08 49.22
N LYS A 72 -33.03 2.40 48.73
CA LYS A 72 -31.63 2.86 48.85
C LYS A 72 -31.26 3.93 47.82
N GLU A 73 -31.94 3.97 46.67
CA GLU A 73 -31.71 4.98 45.65
C GLU A 73 -32.27 6.35 46.12
N ASN A 74 -31.38 7.23 46.57
CA ASN A 74 -31.67 8.57 47.11
C ASN A 74 -32.22 9.58 46.05
N ARG A 75 -32.74 9.09 44.91
CA ARG A 75 -33.11 9.89 43.72
C ARG A 75 -34.52 10.47 43.74
N PHE A 76 -35.32 10.14 44.74
CA PHE A 76 -36.69 10.65 44.88
C PHE A 76 -36.97 11.00 46.34
N LYS A 77 -36.37 12.10 46.83
CA LYS A 77 -36.77 12.70 48.11
C LYS A 77 -38.23 13.15 48.00
N VAL A 78 -39.01 12.66 48.96
CA VAL A 78 -40.44 12.88 49.20
C VAL A 78 -40.90 14.29 48.80
N SER A 79 -41.66 14.39 47.71
CA SER A 79 -42.63 15.47 47.51
C SER A 79 -43.93 15.06 48.20
N GLU A 80 -44.61 16.07 48.75
CA GLU A 80 -45.77 16.12 49.64
C GLU A 80 -46.68 14.89 49.79
N LYS A 81 -47.16 14.74 51.03
CA LYS A 81 -48.13 13.74 51.51
C LYS A 81 -49.34 13.64 50.58
N ASP A 82 -49.54 12.49 49.94
CA ASP A 82 -50.88 12.04 49.62
C ASP A 82 -51.59 11.72 50.95
N GLU A 83 -52.60 12.51 51.31
CA GLU A 83 -53.45 12.37 52.51
C GLU A 83 -54.23 11.04 52.54
N GLN A 84 -54.11 10.21 51.50
CA GLN A 84 -54.87 9.00 51.30
C GLN A 84 -54.22 7.74 51.89
N ARG A 85 -53.19 7.88 52.74
CA ARG A 85 -52.73 6.75 53.56
C ARG A 85 -53.68 6.61 54.75
N GLN A 86 -54.74 5.81 54.56
CA GLN A 86 -55.52 5.26 55.67
C GLN A 86 -54.54 4.73 56.73
N ASN A 87 -54.89 4.94 58.02
CA ASN A 87 -54.10 4.69 59.23
C ASN A 87 -53.34 3.35 59.28
N VAL A 88 -53.73 2.38 58.46
CA VAL A 88 -53.29 0.97 58.41
C VAL A 88 -51.77 0.77 58.45
N PHE A 89 -50.98 1.48 57.62
CA PHE A 89 -49.53 1.23 57.52
C PHE A 89 -48.65 2.16 58.37
N GLN A 90 -49.23 3.13 59.08
CA GLN A 90 -48.46 4.07 59.90
C GLN A 90 -47.77 3.36 61.08
N ALA A 91 -48.42 2.35 61.67
CA ALA A 91 -47.87 1.58 62.77
C ALA A 91 -46.57 0.85 62.38
N PHE A 92 -46.47 0.39 61.13
CA PHE A 92 -45.30 -0.34 60.62
C PHE A 92 -44.11 0.57 60.30
N ASP A 93 -44.32 1.88 60.07
CA ASP A 93 -43.23 2.79 59.69
C ASP A 93 -42.19 3.00 60.79
N GLN A 94 -42.55 2.68 62.03
CA GLN A 94 -41.65 2.79 63.17
C GLN A 94 -40.87 1.49 63.40
N LEU A 95 -41.18 0.40 62.69
CA LEU A 95 -40.50 -0.88 62.84
C LEU A 95 -39.21 -0.92 62.02
N ARG A 96 -38.30 -1.82 62.40
CA ARG A 96 -37.12 -2.12 61.56
C ARG A 96 -37.59 -2.86 60.31
N ASP A 97 -36.87 -2.66 59.20
CA ASP A 97 -37.25 -3.21 57.90
C ASP A 97 -37.55 -4.71 57.94
N TYR A 98 -36.73 -5.50 58.62
CA TYR A 98 -36.93 -6.95 58.72
C TYR A 98 -38.16 -7.35 59.57
N GLU A 99 -38.53 -6.56 60.57
CA GLU A 99 -39.73 -6.79 61.40
C GLU A 99 -40.96 -6.47 60.57
N LYS A 100 -40.94 -5.33 59.89
CA LYS A 100 -42.00 -4.87 59.01
C LYS A 100 -42.26 -5.85 57.88
N GLU A 101 -41.20 -6.26 57.19
CA GLU A 101 -41.27 -7.22 56.10
C GLU A 101 -41.83 -8.57 56.56
N ALA A 102 -41.40 -9.06 57.72
CA ALA A 102 -41.89 -10.31 58.29
C ALA A 102 -43.40 -10.24 58.56
N LEU A 103 -43.86 -9.20 59.24
CA LEU A 103 -45.27 -9.03 59.59
C LEU A 103 -46.15 -8.78 58.35
N VAL A 104 -45.69 -7.95 57.41
CA VAL A 104 -46.46 -7.64 56.20
C VAL A 104 -46.60 -8.88 55.32
N LEU A 105 -45.52 -9.63 55.08
CA LEU A 105 -45.61 -10.83 54.24
C LEU A 105 -46.51 -11.91 54.87
N THR A 106 -46.36 -12.15 56.18
CA THR A 106 -47.09 -13.24 56.85
C THR A 106 -48.53 -12.88 57.20
N TYR A 107 -48.77 -11.73 57.83
CA TYR A 107 -50.10 -11.40 58.35
C TYR A 107 -50.92 -10.51 57.42
N VAL A 108 -50.29 -9.59 56.67
CA VAL A 108 -51.01 -8.64 55.80
C VAL A 108 -51.23 -9.21 54.38
N ILE A 109 -50.20 -9.81 53.79
CA ILE A 109 -50.30 -10.44 52.46
C ILE A 109 -50.80 -11.89 52.57
N GLY A 110 -50.60 -12.55 53.72
CA GLY A 110 -51.06 -13.92 53.95
C GLY A 110 -50.15 -15.00 53.36
N ILE A 111 -48.85 -14.72 53.19
CA ILE A 111 -47.87 -15.71 52.72
C ILE A 111 -47.49 -16.61 53.90
N SER A 112 -47.37 -17.93 53.66
CA SER A 112 -46.96 -18.86 54.72
C SER A 112 -45.61 -18.47 55.32
N LEU A 113 -45.36 -18.91 56.55
CA LEU A 113 -44.14 -18.59 57.27
C LEU A 113 -42.89 -19.10 56.54
N GLU A 114 -42.96 -20.30 55.96
CA GLU A 114 -41.88 -20.92 55.19
C GLU A 114 -41.58 -20.15 53.90
N ASP A 115 -42.64 -19.71 53.19
CA ASP A 115 -42.50 -18.97 51.94
C ASP A 115 -41.99 -17.56 52.19
N SER A 116 -42.44 -16.93 53.27
CA SER A 116 -41.95 -15.63 53.73
C SER A 116 -40.45 -15.71 54.07
N ALA A 117 -40.02 -16.74 54.81
CA ALA A 117 -38.61 -16.97 55.12
C ALA A 117 -37.77 -17.14 53.84
N HIS A 118 -38.27 -17.91 52.86
CA HIS A 118 -37.61 -18.08 51.57
C HIS A 118 -37.53 -16.77 50.76
N ILE A 119 -38.59 -15.97 50.73
CA ILE A 119 -38.63 -14.67 50.03
C ILE A 119 -37.61 -13.70 50.63
N LEU A 120 -37.54 -13.63 51.96
CA LEU A 120 -36.61 -12.75 52.67
C LEU A 120 -35.18 -13.30 52.75
N LYS A 121 -34.99 -14.58 52.37
CA LYS A 121 -33.71 -15.33 52.42
C LYS A 121 -33.17 -15.48 53.85
N VAL A 122 -34.04 -15.84 54.78
CA VAL A 122 -33.72 -16.12 56.19
C VAL A 122 -34.18 -17.53 56.56
N SER A 123 -33.68 -18.08 57.66
CA SER A 123 -34.20 -19.34 58.22
C SER A 123 -35.61 -19.19 58.78
N VAL A 124 -36.35 -20.29 58.91
CA VAL A 124 -37.68 -20.33 59.53
C VAL A 124 -37.61 -19.83 60.98
N GLU A 125 -36.55 -20.18 61.69
CA GLU A 125 -36.28 -19.75 63.06
C GLU A 125 -36.01 -18.24 63.15
N GLU A 126 -35.22 -17.69 62.24
CA GLU A 126 -35.00 -16.23 62.15
C GLU A 126 -36.29 -15.49 61.79
N MET A 127 -37.10 -16.05 60.89
CA MET A 127 -38.41 -15.49 60.54
C MET A 127 -39.34 -15.42 61.76
N LYS A 128 -39.41 -16.49 62.57
CA LYS A 128 -40.15 -16.49 63.85
C LYS A 128 -39.63 -15.44 64.82
N ALA A 129 -38.30 -15.28 64.91
CA ALA A 129 -37.70 -14.25 65.75
C ALA A 129 -38.05 -12.83 65.26
N HIS A 130 -38.09 -12.60 63.95
CA HIS A 130 -38.54 -11.32 63.37
C HIS A 130 -40.02 -11.04 63.64
N LEU A 131 -40.90 -12.04 63.51
CA LEU A 131 -42.32 -11.92 63.85
C LEU A 131 -42.49 -11.60 65.35
N PHE A 132 -41.80 -12.34 66.22
CA PHE A 132 -41.85 -12.11 67.66
C PHE A 132 -41.41 -10.67 68.02
N SER A 133 -40.25 -10.26 67.50
CA SER A 133 -39.70 -8.91 67.71
C SER A 133 -40.60 -7.81 67.14
N GLY A 134 -41.22 -8.05 65.98
CA GLY A 134 -42.14 -7.13 65.35
C GLY A 134 -43.44 -6.94 66.15
N ILE A 135 -44.05 -8.05 66.62
CA ILE A 135 -45.23 -8.01 67.48
C ILE A 135 -44.92 -7.29 68.79
N GLN A 136 -43.78 -7.61 69.41
CA GLN A 136 -43.32 -6.93 70.63
C GLN A 136 -43.14 -5.42 70.41
N SER A 137 -42.49 -5.03 69.31
CA SER A 137 -42.26 -3.62 68.97
C SER A 137 -43.56 -2.85 68.73
N LEU A 138 -44.55 -3.48 68.10
CA LEU A 138 -45.87 -2.88 67.91
C LEU A 138 -46.65 -2.77 69.21
N ARG A 139 -46.55 -3.77 70.07
CA ARG A 139 -47.14 -3.74 71.41
C ARG A 139 -46.63 -2.55 72.22
N GLU A 140 -45.32 -2.35 72.26
CA GLU A 140 -44.68 -1.23 72.96
C GLU A 140 -45.16 0.13 72.44
N LYS A 141 -45.39 0.25 71.13
CA LYS A 141 -45.78 1.51 70.47
C LYS A 141 -47.28 1.80 70.51
N SER A 142 -48.11 0.76 70.52
CA SER A 142 -49.56 0.87 70.57
C SER A 142 -50.11 1.16 71.98
N GLY A 143 -49.25 1.20 73.00
CA GLY A 143 -49.62 1.52 74.38
C GLY A 143 -50.30 0.38 75.15
N TYR A 144 -50.45 -0.79 74.54
CA TYR A 144 -50.96 -2.01 75.16
C TYR A 144 -49.84 -2.77 75.88
N GLY A 145 -49.52 -2.41 77.13
CA GLY A 145 -48.82 -3.33 78.04
C GLY A 145 -47.30 -3.20 78.11
N SER A 146 -46.81 -2.07 78.62
CA SER A 146 -45.42 -1.94 79.10
C SER A 146 -45.11 -2.72 80.40
N HIS A 147 -45.98 -3.63 80.85
CA HIS A 147 -45.91 -4.26 82.18
C HIS A 147 -46.06 -5.79 82.21
N TYR A 148 -46.24 -6.46 81.06
CA TYR A 148 -46.33 -7.92 81.02
C TYR A 148 -45.08 -8.50 80.37
N ASP A 149 -44.20 -9.06 81.20
CA ASP A 149 -43.05 -9.86 80.77
C ASP A 149 -43.32 -11.32 81.16
N GLY A 150 -43.65 -12.15 80.17
CA GLY A 150 -43.72 -13.58 80.34
C GLY A 150 -42.33 -14.19 80.65
N CYS A 151 -42.33 -15.49 80.94
CA CYS A 151 -41.09 -16.24 81.13
C CYS A 151 -40.31 -16.29 79.81
N LYS A 152 -39.11 -15.69 79.79
CA LYS A 152 -38.23 -15.62 78.60
C LYS A 152 -37.99 -16.97 77.92
N GLU A 153 -37.94 -18.04 78.69
CA GLU A 153 -37.74 -19.42 78.20
C GLU A 153 -38.85 -19.88 77.26
N ASN A 154 -40.06 -19.34 77.43
CA ASN A 154 -41.26 -19.70 76.68
C ASN A 154 -41.54 -18.78 75.48
N HIS A 155 -40.88 -17.62 75.37
CA HIS A 155 -41.08 -16.69 74.24
C HIS A 155 -40.86 -17.35 72.88
N LYS A 156 -39.89 -18.26 72.79
CA LYS A 156 -39.61 -19.05 71.57
C LYS A 156 -40.79 -19.92 71.12
N LEU A 157 -41.73 -20.23 72.00
CA LEU A 157 -42.89 -21.07 71.73
C LEU A 157 -44.11 -20.26 71.27
N TYR A 158 -44.11 -18.93 71.42
CA TYR A 158 -45.30 -18.10 71.20
C TYR A 158 -45.77 -18.13 69.75
N ILE A 159 -44.87 -17.90 68.80
CA ILE A 159 -45.21 -17.90 67.37
C ILE A 159 -45.71 -19.29 66.96
N ASP A 160 -45.00 -20.36 67.34
CA ASP A 160 -45.42 -21.73 67.00
C ASP A 160 -46.76 -22.14 67.63
N TYR A 161 -47.06 -21.60 68.81
CA TYR A 161 -48.34 -21.84 69.46
C TYR A 161 -49.48 -21.09 68.76
N LEU A 162 -49.27 -19.81 68.42
CA LEU A 162 -50.27 -18.97 67.73
C LEU A 162 -50.55 -19.45 66.30
N GLU A 163 -49.51 -19.85 65.57
CA GLU A 163 -49.60 -20.44 64.23
C GLU A 163 -50.10 -21.90 64.23
N ARG A 164 -50.28 -22.50 65.42
CA ARG A 164 -50.73 -23.89 65.62
C ARG A 164 -49.77 -24.94 65.01
N THR A 165 -48.49 -24.61 64.91
CA THR A 165 -47.41 -25.47 64.40
C THR A 165 -46.65 -26.22 65.51
N LEU A 166 -46.91 -25.88 66.78
CA LEU A 166 -46.22 -26.49 67.92
C LEU A 166 -46.52 -27.99 68.08
N ALA A 167 -45.46 -28.80 68.21
CA ALA A 167 -45.58 -30.25 68.38
C ALA A 167 -46.39 -30.62 69.64
N ARG A 168 -47.25 -31.63 69.54
CA ARG A 168 -48.22 -32.01 70.59
C ARG A 168 -47.61 -32.16 72.00
N PRO A 169 -46.45 -32.82 72.21
CA PRO A 169 -45.87 -32.95 73.56
C PRO A 169 -45.49 -31.58 74.17
N ILE A 170 -44.81 -30.74 73.38
CA ILE A 170 -44.36 -29.40 73.81
C ILE A 170 -45.57 -28.48 74.02
N LYS A 171 -46.60 -28.60 73.19
CA LYS A 171 -47.85 -27.86 73.32
C LYS A 171 -48.54 -28.14 74.66
N VAL A 172 -48.65 -29.41 75.05
CA VAL A 172 -49.27 -29.79 76.33
C VAL A 172 -48.47 -29.23 77.51
N GLU A 173 -47.14 -29.34 77.48
CA GLU A 173 -46.27 -28.76 78.52
C GLU A 173 -46.42 -27.24 78.62
N PHE A 174 -46.49 -26.55 77.48
CA PHE A 174 -46.69 -25.10 77.43
C PHE A 174 -48.09 -24.69 77.93
N GLU A 175 -49.15 -25.41 77.56
CA GLU A 175 -50.52 -25.16 78.06
C GLU A 175 -50.63 -25.37 79.59
N VAL A 176 -49.95 -26.39 80.13
CA VAL A 176 -49.85 -26.59 81.58
C VAL A 176 -49.12 -25.41 82.23
N HIS A 177 -48.06 -24.88 81.62
CA HIS A 177 -47.39 -23.68 82.11
C HIS A 177 -48.31 -22.44 82.07
N LEU A 178 -49.03 -22.23 80.96
CA LEU A 178 -49.97 -21.12 80.80
C LEU A 178 -51.08 -21.15 81.85
N TYR A 179 -51.56 -22.35 82.24
CA TYR A 179 -52.56 -22.50 83.31
C TYR A 179 -52.04 -22.02 84.68
N HIS A 180 -50.74 -22.15 84.94
CA HIS A 180 -50.13 -21.82 86.24
C HIS A 180 -49.38 -20.48 86.26
N CYS A 181 -49.18 -19.82 85.13
CA CYS A 181 -48.40 -18.58 85.02
C CYS A 181 -49.22 -17.46 84.39
N GLN A 182 -49.78 -16.60 85.24
CA GLN A 182 -50.61 -15.45 84.83
C GLN A 182 -49.85 -14.49 83.90
N ASN A 183 -48.56 -14.22 84.18
CA ASN A 183 -47.75 -13.34 83.34
C ASN A 183 -47.61 -13.86 81.90
N CYS A 184 -47.37 -15.16 81.71
CA CYS A 184 -47.29 -15.76 80.37
C CYS A 184 -48.64 -15.80 79.67
N GLN A 185 -49.73 -15.98 80.42
CA GLN A 185 -51.09 -15.95 79.87
C GLN A 185 -51.44 -14.55 79.35
N GLU A 186 -51.18 -13.51 80.13
CA GLU A 186 -51.43 -12.11 79.76
C GLU A 186 -50.50 -11.68 78.62
N ASP A 187 -49.22 -12.01 78.70
CA ASP A 187 -48.22 -11.73 77.66
C ASP A 187 -48.61 -12.37 76.32
N LEU A 188 -48.91 -13.67 76.30
CA LEU A 188 -49.37 -14.36 75.09
C LEU A 188 -50.70 -13.80 74.54
N ALA A 189 -51.63 -13.39 75.42
CA ALA A 189 -52.88 -12.77 75.00
C ALA A 189 -52.63 -11.44 74.26
N THR A 190 -51.70 -10.61 74.73
CA THR A 190 -51.32 -9.37 74.01
C THR A 190 -50.70 -9.66 72.65
N PHE A 191 -49.89 -10.71 72.51
CA PHE A 191 -49.36 -11.14 71.22
C PHE A 191 -50.49 -11.60 70.28
N GLN A 192 -51.47 -12.33 70.79
CA GLN A 192 -52.65 -12.76 70.03
C GLN A 192 -53.52 -11.57 69.59
N GLU A 193 -53.68 -10.54 70.42
CA GLU A 193 -54.40 -9.31 70.06
C GLU A 193 -53.71 -8.55 68.93
N VAL A 194 -52.38 -8.35 69.01
CA VAL A 194 -51.61 -7.68 67.95
C VAL A 194 -51.67 -8.48 66.65
N MET A 195 -51.55 -9.80 66.71
CA MET A 195 -51.69 -10.68 65.55
C MET A 195 -53.10 -10.59 64.94
N SER A 196 -54.15 -10.57 65.77
CA SER A 196 -55.54 -10.45 65.31
C SER A 196 -55.79 -9.09 64.67
N ALA A 197 -55.24 -8.01 65.23
CA ALA A 197 -55.31 -6.68 64.64
C ALA A 197 -54.66 -6.65 63.25
N MET A 198 -53.51 -7.31 63.05
CA MET A 198 -52.88 -7.41 61.72
C MET A 198 -53.73 -8.20 60.71
N LEU A 199 -54.38 -9.27 61.15
CA LEU A 199 -55.27 -10.05 60.29
C LEU A 199 -56.52 -9.25 59.89
N GLN A 200 -57.02 -8.38 60.78
CA GLN A 200 -58.09 -7.43 60.44
C GLN A 200 -57.63 -6.37 59.43
N LEU A 201 -56.37 -5.93 59.53
CA LEU A 201 -55.80 -5.03 58.51
C LEU A 201 -55.83 -5.66 57.12
N THR A 202 -55.73 -6.98 57.00
CA THR A 202 -55.86 -7.67 55.70
C THR A 202 -57.25 -7.50 55.08
N GLU A 203 -58.30 -7.48 55.90
CA GLU A 203 -59.67 -7.20 55.45
C GLU A 203 -59.82 -5.73 55.03
N GLU A 204 -59.28 -4.78 55.81
CA GLU A 204 -59.28 -3.34 55.47
C GLU A 204 -58.42 -3.02 54.23
N VAL A 205 -57.32 -3.73 54.04
CA VAL A 205 -56.45 -3.65 52.87
C VAL A 205 -57.15 -4.20 51.61
N GLY A 206 -58.16 -5.06 51.76
CA GLY A 206 -59.03 -5.47 50.66
C GLY A 206 -59.71 -4.30 49.93
N ASP A 207 -59.91 -3.17 50.63
CA ASP A 207 -60.48 -1.93 50.09
C ASP A 207 -59.42 -0.98 49.49
N PHE A 208 -58.15 -1.37 49.44
CA PHE A 208 -57.07 -0.53 48.90
C PHE A 208 -57.19 -0.43 47.37
N HIS A 209 -57.73 0.70 46.88
CA HIS A 209 -57.95 0.91 45.45
C HIS A 209 -56.64 1.22 44.71
N VAL A 210 -56.22 0.28 43.85
CA VAL A 210 -55.20 0.55 42.82
C VAL A 210 -55.76 1.61 41.85
N PRO A 211 -55.06 2.74 41.61
CA PRO A 211 -55.56 3.81 40.74
C PRO A 211 -55.99 3.32 39.36
N SER A 212 -57.12 3.84 38.89
CA SER A 212 -57.64 3.48 37.57
C SER A 212 -56.63 3.85 36.47
N GLY A 213 -56.24 2.86 35.67
CA GLY A 213 -55.24 3.05 34.60
C GLY A 213 -53.76 2.94 35.03
N PHE A 214 -53.44 2.57 36.27
CA PHE A 214 -52.06 2.33 36.73
C PHE A 214 -51.28 1.40 35.80
N MET A 215 -51.79 0.17 35.56
CA MET A 215 -51.14 -0.79 34.66
C MET A 215 -51.15 -0.32 33.19
N LYS A 216 -52.11 0.51 32.78
CA LYS A 216 -52.17 1.07 31.42
C LYS A 216 -51.00 2.04 31.15
N LYS A 217 -50.63 2.87 32.13
CA LYS A 217 -49.45 3.76 32.02
C LYS A 217 -48.16 2.96 31.85
N ILE A 218 -47.98 1.91 32.64
CA ILE A 218 -46.81 1.02 32.56
C ILE A 218 -46.75 0.32 31.20
N LYS A 219 -47.88 -0.24 30.72
CA LYS A 219 -48.00 -0.82 29.35
C LYS A 219 -47.59 0.19 28.26
N THR A 220 -48.04 1.44 28.37
CA THR A 220 -47.74 2.49 27.39
C THR A 220 -46.24 2.83 27.35
N ARG A 221 -45.57 2.88 28.52
CA ARG A 221 -44.13 3.14 28.61
C ARG A 221 -43.30 2.07 27.86
N PHE A 222 -43.66 0.79 28.00
CA PHE A 222 -42.99 -0.29 27.25
C PHE A 222 -43.17 -0.18 25.73
N ALA A 223 -44.37 0.15 25.27
CA ALA A 223 -44.66 0.30 23.84
C ALA A 223 -43.85 1.44 23.19
N GLU A 224 -43.61 2.53 23.91
CA GLU A 224 -42.83 3.67 23.41
C GLU A 224 -41.33 3.33 23.27
N GLU A 225 -40.75 2.63 24.25
CA GLU A 225 -39.34 2.21 24.18
C GLU A 225 -39.07 1.24 23.02
N GLU A 226 -40.02 0.35 22.71
CA GLU A 226 -39.88 -0.60 21.61
C GLU A 226 -39.90 0.08 20.25
N LYS A 227 -40.76 1.09 20.06
CA LYS A 227 -40.77 1.94 18.85
C LYS A 227 -39.44 2.66 18.64
N GLN A 228 -38.86 3.23 19.71
CA GLN A 228 -37.58 3.94 19.62
C GLN A 228 -36.42 3.00 19.22
N LYS A 229 -36.39 1.77 19.72
CA LYS A 229 -35.39 0.76 19.33
C LYS A 229 -35.48 0.41 17.85
N GLN A 230 -36.70 0.21 17.32
CA GLN A 230 -36.89 -0.12 15.90
C GLN A 230 -36.43 1.00 14.95
N LEU A 231 -36.65 2.26 15.33
CA LEU A 231 -36.19 3.42 14.55
C LEU A 231 -34.65 3.52 14.47
N ARG A 232 -33.94 3.25 15.58
CA ARG A 232 -32.46 3.25 15.60
C ARG A 232 -31.87 2.17 14.70
N VAL A 233 -32.41 0.96 14.75
CA VAL A 233 -31.93 -0.17 13.92
C VAL A 233 -32.12 0.10 12.42
N LYS A 234 -33.25 0.70 12.01
CA LYS A 234 -33.47 1.10 10.60
C LYS A 234 -32.44 2.13 10.12
N LYS A 235 -32.03 3.07 10.97
CA LYS A 235 -31.05 4.12 10.63
C LYS A 235 -29.64 3.55 10.42
N ILE A 236 -29.21 2.61 11.26
CA ILE A 236 -27.90 1.94 11.16
C ILE A 236 -27.78 1.08 9.89
N LYS A 237 -28.83 0.32 9.55
CA LYS A 237 -28.85 -0.49 8.31
C LYS A 237 -28.73 0.35 7.04
N LYS A 238 -29.30 1.57 7.03
CA LYS A 238 -29.23 2.48 5.87
C LYS A 238 -27.83 3.07 5.66
N ILE A 239 -27.08 3.34 6.74
CA ILE A 239 -25.71 3.86 6.67
C ILE A 239 -24.74 2.77 6.17
N GLY A 240 -24.88 1.53 6.66
CA GLY A 240 -24.01 0.41 6.26
C GLY A 240 -24.10 0.05 4.77
N LEU A 241 -25.27 0.20 4.14
CA LEU A 241 -25.46 -0.03 2.71
C LEU A 241 -24.73 1.00 1.84
N ILE A 242 -24.74 2.28 2.25
CA ILE A 242 -24.08 3.36 1.49
C ILE A 242 -22.55 3.23 1.57
N SER A 243 -22.01 2.90 2.75
CA SER A 243 -20.56 2.71 2.92
C SER A 243 -20.00 1.53 2.14
N ALA A 244 -20.75 0.43 2.01
CA ALA A 244 -20.32 -0.74 1.25
C ALA A 244 -20.21 -0.42 -0.26
N SER A 245 -21.16 0.33 -0.82
CA SER A 245 -21.13 0.74 -2.22
C SER A 245 -19.95 1.66 -2.54
N VAL A 246 -19.63 2.61 -1.65
CA VAL A 246 -18.47 3.51 -1.83
C VAL A 246 -17.15 2.73 -1.78
N PHE A 247 -17.04 1.74 -0.88
CA PHE A 247 -15.84 0.91 -0.78
C PHE A 247 -15.62 0.05 -2.03
N ILE A 248 -16.68 -0.53 -2.59
CA ILE A 248 -16.61 -1.30 -3.84
C ILE A 248 -16.13 -0.41 -4.99
N VAL A 249 -16.70 0.80 -5.14
CA VAL A 249 -16.26 1.74 -6.17
C VAL A 249 -14.79 2.12 -5.99
N PHE A 250 -14.34 2.38 -4.76
CA PHE A 250 -12.95 2.72 -4.46
C PHE A 250 -11.97 1.58 -4.82
N VAL A 251 -12.31 0.33 -4.48
CA VAL A 251 -11.50 -0.85 -4.84
C VAL A 251 -11.49 -1.06 -6.35
N CYS A 252 -12.63 -0.95 -7.02
CA CYS A 252 -12.70 -1.06 -8.48
C CYS A 252 -11.89 0.04 -9.18
N THR A 253 -11.98 1.29 -8.73
CA THR A 253 -11.18 2.40 -9.28
C THR A 253 -9.69 2.18 -9.06
N GLY A 254 -9.28 1.73 -7.87
CA GLY A 254 -7.87 1.50 -7.59
C GLY A 254 -7.26 0.35 -8.38
N PHE A 255 -8.06 -0.68 -8.71
CA PHE A 255 -7.62 -1.79 -9.56
C PHE A 255 -7.57 -1.39 -11.04
N ILE A 256 -8.55 -0.63 -11.54
CA ILE A 256 -8.60 -0.19 -12.95
C ILE A 256 -7.51 0.86 -13.26
N THR A 257 -7.16 1.72 -12.30
CA THR A 257 -6.21 2.81 -12.51
C THR A 257 -4.75 2.45 -12.16
N GLY A 258 -4.49 1.22 -11.69
CA GLY A 258 -3.15 0.85 -11.19
C GLY A 258 -2.73 1.59 -9.91
N TRP A 259 -3.66 2.29 -9.23
CA TRP A 259 -3.34 3.06 -8.03
C TRP A 259 -2.77 2.19 -6.90
N PHE A 260 -3.23 0.94 -6.78
CA PHE A 260 -2.73 0.02 -5.75
C PHE A 260 -1.29 -0.44 -6.01
N SER A 261 -0.92 -0.74 -7.27
CA SER A 261 0.47 -1.05 -7.62
C SER A 261 1.36 0.17 -7.45
N SER A 262 0.89 1.35 -7.87
CA SER A 262 1.60 2.63 -7.68
C SER A 262 1.97 2.90 -6.21
N LEU A 263 0.99 2.76 -5.30
CA LEU A 263 1.21 2.90 -3.85
C LEU A 263 2.11 1.80 -3.28
N TYR A 264 1.84 0.53 -3.62
CA TYR A 264 2.60 -0.61 -3.11
C TYR A 264 4.10 -0.50 -3.45
N TYR A 265 4.43 -0.20 -4.71
CA TYR A 265 5.83 -0.08 -5.15
C TYR A 265 6.50 1.21 -4.69
N SER A 266 5.73 2.28 -4.42
CA SER A 266 6.29 3.50 -3.81
C SER A 266 6.92 3.25 -2.43
N TRP A 267 6.46 2.22 -1.72
CA TRP A 267 6.95 1.86 -0.38
C TRP A 267 7.87 0.63 -0.37
N THR A 268 7.89 -0.19 -1.42
CA THR A 268 8.55 -1.52 -1.40
C THR A 268 9.71 -1.67 -2.37
N GLU A 269 9.89 -0.76 -3.33
CA GLU A 269 10.97 -0.80 -4.31
C GLU A 269 11.88 0.42 -4.15
N GLU A 270 13.16 0.21 -3.84
CA GLU A 270 14.12 1.29 -3.56
C GLU A 270 14.77 1.83 -4.85
N ASP A 271 14.96 0.96 -5.85
CA ASP A 271 15.48 1.35 -7.15
C ASP A 271 14.46 2.27 -7.86
N LEU A 272 14.81 3.55 -7.98
CA LEU A 272 13.96 4.58 -8.59
C LEU A 272 13.64 4.28 -10.05
N GLU A 273 14.56 3.66 -10.78
CA GLU A 273 14.36 3.31 -12.17
C GLU A 273 13.36 2.17 -12.27
N LEU A 274 13.61 1.03 -11.60
CA LEU A 274 12.68 -0.10 -11.58
C LEU A 274 11.29 0.29 -11.04
N ARG A 275 11.25 1.11 -9.97
CA ARG A 275 10.00 1.61 -9.39
C ARG A 275 9.13 2.28 -10.46
N SER A 276 9.73 3.06 -11.37
CA SER A 276 8.97 3.74 -12.42
C SER A 276 8.24 2.76 -13.35
N TYR A 277 8.84 1.62 -13.69
CA TYR A 277 8.20 0.57 -14.49
C TYR A 277 7.07 -0.10 -13.70
N LEU A 278 7.35 -0.55 -12.48
CA LEU A 278 6.38 -1.26 -11.65
C LEU A 278 5.15 -0.42 -11.28
N GLN A 279 5.32 0.90 -11.11
CA GLN A 279 4.20 1.83 -10.87
C GLN A 279 3.27 2.00 -12.08
N HIS A 280 3.75 1.72 -13.29
CA HIS A 280 2.95 1.73 -14.52
C HIS A 280 2.48 0.31 -14.90
N ASP A 281 2.57 -0.66 -13.99
CA ASP A 281 2.19 -2.07 -14.24
C ASP A 281 3.03 -2.74 -15.34
N LEU A 282 4.26 -2.26 -15.55
CA LEU A 282 5.20 -2.78 -16.54
C LEU A 282 6.17 -3.75 -15.86
N GLY A 283 5.79 -5.03 -15.85
CA GLY A 283 6.54 -6.11 -15.23
C GLY A 283 6.10 -6.43 -13.80
N GLU A 284 6.63 -7.51 -13.25
CA GLU A 284 6.28 -8.01 -11.92
C GLU A 284 7.54 -8.24 -11.08
N ARG A 285 7.43 -8.07 -9.76
CA ARG A 285 8.51 -8.38 -8.84
C ARG A 285 8.69 -9.89 -8.73
N LEU A 286 9.89 -10.38 -9.07
CA LEU A 286 10.22 -11.80 -9.09
C LEU A 286 11.03 -12.24 -7.85
N ASN A 287 11.99 -11.43 -7.41
CA ASN A 287 12.95 -11.75 -6.33
C ASN A 287 13.58 -13.15 -6.45
N LEU A 288 14.02 -13.53 -7.65
CA LEU A 288 14.71 -14.81 -7.84
C LEU A 288 16.15 -14.66 -7.38
N GLU A 289 16.58 -15.49 -6.43
CA GLU A 289 17.90 -15.37 -5.81
C GLU A 289 18.78 -16.57 -6.14
N SER A 290 20.06 -16.31 -6.37
CA SER A 290 21.09 -17.34 -6.51
C SER A 290 22.37 -16.86 -5.86
N GLU A 291 23.11 -17.76 -5.21
CA GLU A 291 24.36 -17.45 -4.53
C GLU A 291 25.45 -18.41 -5.02
N SER A 292 26.62 -17.85 -5.32
CA SER A 292 27.79 -18.60 -5.75
C SER A 292 29.03 -17.78 -5.48
N ALA A 293 30.14 -18.45 -5.15
CA ALA A 293 31.42 -17.79 -4.87
C ALA A 293 31.32 -16.57 -3.93
N GLY A 294 30.44 -16.62 -2.92
CA GLY A 294 30.29 -15.54 -1.93
C GLY A 294 29.63 -14.25 -2.46
N VAL A 295 28.96 -14.33 -3.61
CA VAL A 295 28.20 -13.22 -4.20
C VAL A 295 26.77 -13.70 -4.45
N LYS A 296 25.81 -12.89 -4.00
CA LYS A 296 24.38 -13.14 -4.20
C LYS A 296 23.87 -12.27 -5.36
N ILE A 297 23.17 -12.88 -6.30
CA ILE A 297 22.47 -12.18 -7.38
C ILE A 297 20.97 -12.37 -7.17
N THR A 298 20.24 -11.26 -7.20
CA THR A 298 18.78 -11.21 -7.11
C THR A 298 18.22 -10.62 -8.39
N ILE A 299 17.43 -11.38 -9.15
CA ILE A 299 16.62 -10.85 -10.25
C ILE A 299 15.37 -10.21 -9.66
N LYS A 300 15.29 -8.89 -9.73
CA LYS A 300 14.21 -8.09 -9.13
C LYS A 300 12.96 -8.12 -10.01
N SER A 301 13.12 -7.91 -11.31
CA SER A 301 12.02 -7.86 -12.28
C SER A 301 12.52 -8.11 -13.71
N VAL A 302 11.58 -8.41 -14.61
CA VAL A 302 11.79 -8.51 -16.06
C VAL A 302 10.71 -7.71 -16.79
N ILE A 303 11.12 -6.92 -17.78
CA ILE A 303 10.22 -6.16 -18.66
C ILE A 303 10.59 -6.53 -20.08
N ALA A 304 9.63 -7.04 -20.87
CA ALA A 304 9.86 -7.40 -22.26
C ALA A 304 8.88 -6.70 -23.18
N ASP A 305 9.34 -6.30 -24.36
CA ASP A 305 8.49 -5.80 -25.44
C ASP A 305 9.04 -6.26 -26.81
N GLU A 306 8.56 -5.65 -27.90
CA GLU A 306 9.01 -5.96 -29.27
C GLU A 306 10.43 -5.46 -29.57
N ILE A 307 10.98 -4.56 -28.75
CA ILE A 307 12.30 -3.94 -28.96
C ILE A 307 13.37 -4.76 -28.23
N GLN A 308 13.16 -5.06 -26.95
CA GLN A 308 14.16 -5.71 -26.10
C GLN A 308 13.51 -6.36 -24.87
N THR A 309 14.33 -7.11 -24.12
CA THR A 309 13.95 -7.61 -22.78
C THR A 309 14.90 -7.08 -21.73
N LEU A 310 14.42 -6.26 -20.80
CA LEU A 310 15.19 -5.73 -19.68
C LEU A 310 15.09 -6.65 -18.47
N ILE A 311 16.24 -7.00 -17.90
CA ILE A 311 16.31 -7.70 -16.61
C ILE A 311 16.89 -6.74 -15.59
N PHE A 312 16.13 -6.45 -14.55
CA PHE A 312 16.57 -5.69 -13.38
C PHE A 312 17.11 -6.63 -12.32
N TYR A 313 18.26 -6.28 -11.76
CA TYR A 313 18.98 -7.15 -10.84
C TYR A 313 19.71 -6.36 -9.76
N GLU A 314 20.02 -7.07 -8.68
CA GLU A 314 20.86 -6.62 -7.59
C GLU A 314 21.94 -7.66 -7.33
N ILE A 315 23.18 -7.20 -7.15
CA ILE A 315 24.32 -8.05 -6.80
C ILE A 315 24.89 -7.56 -5.48
N VAL A 316 25.04 -8.49 -4.54
CA VAL A 316 25.60 -8.24 -3.20
C VAL A 316 26.86 -9.08 -3.05
N ASP A 317 28.00 -8.44 -2.85
CA ASP A 317 29.20 -9.10 -2.33
C ASP A 317 29.03 -9.30 -0.81
N MET A 318 29.08 -10.55 -0.38
CA MET A 318 28.84 -10.94 1.01
C MET A 318 30.11 -10.90 1.86
N ASN A 319 31.29 -10.80 1.23
CA ASN A 319 32.59 -10.94 1.89
C ASN A 319 33.45 -9.68 1.82
N GLU A 320 33.30 -8.89 0.77
CA GLU A 320 34.12 -7.71 0.51
C GLU A 320 33.26 -6.52 0.09
N ASP A 321 33.83 -5.31 0.17
CA ASP A 321 33.19 -4.07 -0.29
C ASP A 321 33.39 -3.88 -1.81
N ASN A 322 32.98 -4.87 -2.60
CA ASN A 322 33.06 -4.81 -4.06
C ASN A 322 31.68 -4.66 -4.71
N GLN A 323 31.63 -3.84 -5.76
CA GLN A 323 30.48 -3.78 -6.65
C GLN A 323 30.75 -4.62 -7.91
N TYR A 324 29.76 -5.40 -8.32
CA TYR A 324 29.83 -6.26 -9.49
C TYR A 324 28.69 -5.96 -10.45
N ILE A 325 28.96 -6.04 -11.75
CA ILE A 325 27.99 -5.84 -12.82
C ILE A 325 27.89 -7.09 -13.71
N MET A 326 26.72 -7.26 -14.33
CA MET A 326 26.50 -8.24 -15.38
C MET A 326 26.74 -7.64 -16.76
N ASN A 327 27.41 -8.39 -17.63
CA ASN A 327 27.66 -7.99 -19.01
C ASN A 327 27.11 -9.07 -19.97
N TYR A 328 26.22 -8.67 -20.88
CA TYR A 328 25.60 -9.62 -21.81
C TYR A 328 26.64 -10.15 -22.80
N ARG A 329 26.70 -11.48 -22.97
CA ARG A 329 27.71 -12.22 -23.76
C ARG A 329 29.13 -12.24 -23.17
N ASP A 330 29.40 -11.55 -22.07
CA ASP A 330 30.62 -11.70 -21.27
C ASP A 330 30.27 -12.17 -19.85
N GLY A 331 30.05 -13.48 -19.73
CA GLY A 331 29.68 -14.12 -18.47
C GLY A 331 28.19 -14.40 -18.31
N VAL A 332 27.31 -13.64 -18.98
CA VAL A 332 25.86 -13.87 -18.99
C VAL A 332 25.39 -14.51 -20.30
N VAL A 333 24.72 -15.65 -20.19
CA VAL A 333 24.24 -16.47 -21.32
C VAL A 333 22.76 -16.82 -21.12
N VAL A 334 21.97 -16.77 -22.17
CA VAL A 334 20.61 -17.33 -22.19
C VAL A 334 20.66 -18.71 -22.83
N GLU A 335 20.52 -19.78 -22.06
CA GLU A 335 20.74 -21.16 -22.55
C GLU A 335 19.75 -21.55 -23.66
N ASN A 336 18.53 -21.03 -23.59
CA ASN A 336 17.47 -21.27 -24.57
C ASN A 336 17.28 -20.12 -25.58
N GLU A 337 18.29 -19.27 -25.78
CA GLU A 337 18.22 -18.06 -26.62
C GLU A 337 17.67 -18.36 -28.02
N SER A 338 18.19 -19.39 -28.70
CA SER A 338 17.78 -19.74 -30.07
C SER A 338 16.29 -20.08 -30.19
N LYS A 339 15.67 -20.55 -29.11
CA LYS A 339 14.25 -20.92 -29.05
C LYS A 339 13.36 -19.73 -28.74
N ILE A 340 13.77 -18.84 -27.82
CA ILE A 340 12.87 -17.81 -27.26
C ILE A 340 13.17 -16.39 -27.75
N MET A 341 14.38 -16.09 -28.22
CA MET A 341 14.83 -14.72 -28.53
C MET A 341 14.95 -14.46 -30.03
N ASN A 342 14.48 -13.30 -30.47
CA ASN A 342 14.61 -12.84 -31.84
C ASN A 342 16.01 -12.26 -32.10
N ARG A 343 16.77 -12.89 -33.00
CA ARG A 343 18.16 -12.53 -33.34
C ARG A 343 18.29 -11.46 -34.41
N SER A 344 17.17 -10.96 -34.94
CA SER A 344 17.17 -9.87 -35.92
C SER A 344 17.36 -8.50 -35.28
N ALA A 345 17.34 -8.42 -33.95
CA ALA A 345 17.59 -7.19 -33.19
C ALA A 345 18.98 -7.25 -32.52
N ASN A 346 19.54 -6.09 -32.21
CA ASN A 346 20.73 -5.95 -31.40
C ASN A 346 20.33 -5.45 -30.00
N PRO A 347 20.85 -6.04 -28.91
CA PRO A 347 20.53 -5.60 -27.56
C PRO A 347 21.21 -4.27 -27.26
N LYS A 348 20.52 -3.42 -26.51
CA LYS A 348 21.06 -2.13 -26.07
C LYS A 348 22.10 -2.33 -24.96
N TYR A 349 23.25 -1.68 -25.09
CA TYR A 349 24.20 -1.60 -23.97
C TYR A 349 23.79 -0.47 -23.02
N TYR A 350 23.66 -0.79 -21.73
CA TYR A 350 23.41 0.19 -20.68
C TYR A 350 24.69 0.40 -19.88
N LEU A 351 25.10 1.67 -19.75
CA LEU A 351 26.23 2.03 -18.91
C LEU A 351 25.90 1.79 -17.43
N PRO A 352 26.85 1.29 -16.62
CA PRO A 352 26.64 1.15 -15.18
C PRO A 352 26.33 2.50 -14.54
N ASN A 353 25.25 2.57 -13.75
CA ASN A 353 24.87 3.80 -13.06
C ASN A 353 25.37 3.75 -11.61
N GLN A 354 26.10 4.77 -11.16
CA GLN A 354 26.81 4.77 -9.89
C GLN A 354 25.97 5.30 -8.71
N LYS A 355 24.64 5.14 -8.74
CA LYS A 355 23.76 5.75 -7.72
C LYS A 355 23.71 5.00 -6.38
N ASN A 356 24.42 3.89 -6.22
CA ASN A 356 24.34 3.09 -5.01
C ASN A 356 25.24 3.63 -3.89
N GLU A 357 24.61 3.94 -2.75
CA GLU A 357 25.30 4.43 -1.55
C GLU A 357 26.11 3.32 -0.85
N GLU A 358 25.71 2.06 -1.00
CA GLU A 358 26.37 0.90 -0.39
C GLU A 358 27.52 0.35 -1.26
N LYS A 359 28.70 0.16 -0.64
CA LYS A 359 29.93 -0.22 -1.34
C LYS A 359 29.98 -1.67 -1.81
N ASN A 360 29.16 -2.55 -1.27
CA ASN A 360 29.10 -3.96 -1.62
C ASN A 360 27.85 -4.35 -2.44
N VAL A 361 26.96 -3.38 -2.73
CA VAL A 361 25.70 -3.61 -3.43
C VAL A 361 25.67 -2.84 -4.74
N TYR A 362 25.36 -3.54 -5.82
CA TYR A 362 25.11 -2.95 -7.13
C TYR A 362 23.70 -3.30 -7.62
N GLN A 363 22.94 -2.29 -8.03
CA GLN A 363 21.62 -2.40 -8.65
C GLN A 363 21.76 -1.93 -10.09
N GLY A 364 21.25 -2.73 -11.02
CA GLY A 364 21.35 -2.39 -12.43
C GLY A 364 20.39 -3.16 -13.29
N LYS A 365 20.51 -2.92 -14.60
CA LYS A 365 19.73 -3.60 -15.62
C LYS A 365 20.61 -4.04 -16.78
N ILE A 366 20.23 -5.15 -17.41
CA ILE A 366 20.83 -5.61 -18.67
C ILE A 366 19.75 -5.70 -19.74
N SER A 367 20.12 -5.39 -20.99
CA SER A 367 19.29 -5.68 -22.16
C SER A 367 19.60 -7.06 -22.68
N LEU A 368 18.55 -7.84 -22.90
CA LEU A 368 18.55 -9.00 -23.76
C LEU A 368 17.79 -8.70 -25.05
N LEU A 369 17.88 -9.63 -26.00
CA LEU A 369 17.11 -9.63 -27.22
C LEU A 369 15.59 -9.67 -26.95
N PRO A 370 14.74 -9.17 -27.87
CA PRO A 370 13.29 -9.27 -27.74
C PRO A 370 12.81 -10.72 -27.89
N LEU A 371 11.66 -11.03 -27.30
CA LEU A 371 11.06 -12.36 -27.36
C LEU A 371 10.44 -12.65 -28.73
N LYS A 372 10.53 -13.90 -29.19
CA LYS A 372 9.83 -14.38 -30.39
C LYS A 372 8.32 -14.55 -30.18
N THR A 373 7.91 -14.85 -28.95
CA THR A 373 6.54 -15.15 -28.55
C THR A 373 6.07 -14.19 -27.46
N ASP A 374 4.76 -14.13 -27.23
CA ASP A 374 4.16 -13.22 -26.24
C ASP A 374 4.51 -13.58 -24.79
N SER A 375 4.87 -14.83 -24.52
CA SER A 375 5.36 -15.25 -23.20
C SER A 375 6.35 -16.40 -23.32
N GLY A 376 7.12 -16.62 -22.25
CA GLY A 376 8.08 -17.71 -22.15
C GLY A 376 8.85 -17.72 -20.83
N THR A 377 9.88 -18.55 -20.77
CA THR A 377 10.80 -18.63 -19.62
C THR A 377 12.23 -18.48 -20.11
N ILE A 378 12.93 -17.47 -19.63
CA ILE A 378 14.35 -17.22 -19.92
C ILE A 378 15.17 -18.08 -18.97
N LYS A 379 16.01 -18.97 -19.52
CA LYS A 379 17.01 -19.71 -18.74
C LYS A 379 18.31 -18.93 -18.73
N LEU A 380 18.48 -18.08 -17.71
CA LEU A 380 19.63 -17.19 -17.59
C LEU A 380 20.73 -17.89 -16.78
N LYS A 381 21.91 -18.03 -17.37
CA LYS A 381 23.11 -18.56 -16.74
C LYS A 381 24.18 -17.48 -16.66
N VAL A 382 24.64 -17.20 -15.45
CA VAL A 382 25.74 -16.28 -15.18
C VAL A 382 26.93 -17.10 -14.70
N THR A 383 28.07 -16.88 -15.33
CA THR A 383 29.33 -17.60 -15.06
C THR A 383 30.46 -16.68 -14.62
N ARG A 384 30.36 -15.40 -15.00
CA ARG A 384 31.36 -14.39 -14.68
C ARG A 384 30.66 -13.05 -14.45
N LEU A 385 31.15 -12.30 -13.47
CA LEU A 385 30.77 -10.94 -13.16
C LEU A 385 31.97 -10.02 -13.34
N GLN A 386 31.75 -8.78 -13.76
CA GLN A 386 32.79 -7.77 -13.87
C GLN A 386 32.78 -6.91 -12.61
N LYS A 387 33.94 -6.75 -11.97
CA LYS A 387 34.12 -5.85 -10.83
C LYS A 387 34.09 -4.41 -11.32
N LEU A 388 33.25 -3.57 -10.71
CA LEU A 388 33.22 -2.15 -10.97
C LEU A 388 34.42 -1.51 -10.27
N ILE A 389 35.38 -1.00 -11.06
CA ILE A 389 36.50 -0.22 -10.52
C ILE A 389 36.14 1.25 -10.67
N HIS A 390 36.16 1.97 -9.55
CA HIS A 390 36.03 3.41 -9.56
C HIS A 390 37.43 4.02 -9.72
N ASP A 391 37.79 4.36 -10.95
CA ASP A 391 38.89 5.27 -11.22
C ASP A 391 38.34 6.62 -11.70
N PRO A 392 38.32 7.66 -10.86
CA PRO A 392 37.88 8.99 -11.26
C PRO A 392 38.78 9.64 -12.33
N SER A 393 39.99 9.08 -12.56
CA SER A 393 40.89 9.49 -13.63
C SER A 393 40.69 8.68 -14.93
N ASP A 394 39.91 7.58 -14.89
CA ASP A 394 39.52 6.81 -16.06
C ASP A 394 38.00 6.50 -16.05
N PRO A 395 37.17 7.50 -16.44
CA PRO A 395 35.74 7.30 -16.65
C PRO A 395 35.40 6.30 -17.76
N VAL A 396 36.36 5.68 -18.47
CA VAL A 396 36.09 4.63 -19.47
C VAL A 396 36.53 3.25 -18.97
N SER A 397 37.08 3.16 -17.75
CA SER A 397 37.55 1.90 -17.14
C SER A 397 36.48 0.80 -17.02
N TYR A 398 35.19 1.16 -17.04
CA TYR A 398 34.07 0.21 -17.08
C TYR A 398 33.87 -0.47 -18.44
N MET A 399 34.37 0.09 -19.57
CA MET A 399 34.23 -0.50 -20.91
C MET A 399 35.10 -1.74 -21.14
N GLY A 400 35.83 -2.22 -20.12
CA GLY A 400 36.27 -3.63 -20.07
C GLY A 400 37.36 -4.06 -21.05
N TYR A 401 37.93 -3.16 -21.87
CA TYR A 401 38.88 -3.56 -22.90
C TYR A 401 40.29 -3.95 -22.40
N ARG A 402 40.63 -3.77 -21.11
CA ARG A 402 42.06 -3.86 -20.71
C ARG A 402 42.48 -4.65 -19.47
N VAL A 403 41.59 -5.24 -18.66
CA VAL A 403 42.06 -5.93 -17.43
C VAL A 403 41.28 -7.21 -17.10
N ASP A 404 41.80 -8.36 -17.54
CA ASP A 404 41.29 -9.71 -17.22
C ASP A 404 41.27 -10.02 -15.69
N GLY A 405 41.99 -9.25 -14.87
CA GLY A 405 42.07 -9.40 -13.42
C GLY A 405 40.84 -8.96 -12.63
N ASN A 406 39.85 -8.31 -13.27
CA ASN A 406 38.70 -7.70 -12.59
C ASN A 406 37.41 -8.49 -12.78
N LYS A 407 37.50 -9.81 -12.90
CA LYS A 407 36.32 -10.68 -13.10
C LYS A 407 36.18 -11.67 -11.95
N ARG A 408 34.95 -11.85 -11.46
CA ARG A 408 34.59 -12.88 -10.46
C ARG A 408 33.91 -14.03 -11.18
N GLY A 409 34.52 -15.21 -11.14
CA GLY A 409 33.89 -16.44 -11.62
C GLY A 409 32.90 -17.01 -10.60
N GLY A 410 31.88 -17.69 -11.08
CA GLY A 410 30.91 -18.44 -10.28
C GLY A 410 29.89 -19.11 -11.17
N GLU A 411 28.81 -19.62 -10.59
CA GLU A 411 27.71 -20.22 -11.35
C GLU A 411 26.37 -19.86 -10.70
N TRP A 412 25.62 -18.99 -11.36
CA TRP A 412 24.27 -18.58 -10.95
C TRP A 412 23.31 -18.90 -12.08
N ASN A 413 22.20 -19.57 -11.77
CA ASN A 413 21.22 -20.01 -12.76
C ASN A 413 19.83 -19.54 -12.36
N PHE A 414 19.06 -19.04 -13.31
CA PHE A 414 17.70 -18.54 -13.11
C PHE A 414 16.75 -19.04 -14.19
N GLU A 415 15.52 -19.35 -13.78
CA GLU A 415 14.40 -19.54 -14.69
C GLU A 415 13.43 -18.38 -14.51
N ILE A 416 13.47 -17.42 -15.43
CA ILE A 416 12.77 -16.15 -15.33
C ILE A 416 11.51 -16.22 -16.19
N PRO A 417 10.31 -16.33 -15.61
CA PRO A 417 9.07 -16.22 -16.38
C PRO A 417 8.92 -14.80 -16.91
N VAL A 418 8.49 -14.66 -18.16
CA VAL A 418 8.36 -13.35 -18.80
C VAL A 418 7.18 -13.34 -19.76
N THR A 419 6.45 -12.23 -19.74
CA THR A 419 5.37 -11.93 -20.70
C THR A 419 5.70 -10.59 -21.35
N LYS A 420 5.55 -10.54 -22.67
CA LYS A 420 5.77 -9.35 -23.47
C LYS A 420 4.64 -8.36 -23.26
N SER A 421 4.99 -7.12 -22.94
CA SER A 421 4.07 -6.00 -22.87
C SER A 421 3.83 -5.42 -24.26
N PRO A 422 2.61 -4.92 -24.56
CA PRO A 422 2.28 -4.39 -25.88
C PRO A 422 3.03 -3.08 -26.16
N SER A 423 3.50 -2.92 -27.40
CA SER A 423 3.98 -1.65 -27.94
C SER A 423 2.91 -0.97 -28.79
N ARG A 424 2.95 0.37 -28.87
CA ARG A 424 2.08 1.16 -29.74
C ARG A 424 2.89 1.69 -30.90
N GLU A 425 2.34 1.57 -32.10
CA GLU A 425 2.98 2.04 -33.33
C GLU A 425 2.13 3.15 -33.95
N TYR A 426 2.78 4.24 -34.33
CA TYR A 426 2.18 5.39 -34.99
C TYR A 426 2.85 5.60 -36.34
N SER A 427 2.09 5.46 -37.42
CA SER A 427 2.54 5.86 -38.75
C SER A 427 2.54 7.38 -38.83
N LEU A 428 3.67 7.96 -39.23
CA LEU A 428 3.88 9.41 -39.28
C LEU A 428 3.92 9.94 -40.72
N ASP A 429 4.57 9.19 -41.63
CA ASP A 429 4.74 9.49 -43.05
C ASP A 429 5.04 10.98 -43.36
N LYS A 430 5.86 11.61 -42.51
CA LYS A 430 6.16 13.04 -42.58
C LYS A 430 7.48 13.26 -43.32
N GLU A 431 7.41 13.97 -44.44
CA GLU A 431 8.60 14.37 -45.20
C GLU A 431 9.04 15.78 -44.82
N ILE A 432 10.35 15.95 -44.64
CA ILE A 432 11.02 17.21 -44.34
C ILE A 432 12.27 17.35 -45.21
N GLU A 433 12.73 18.57 -45.41
CA GLU A 433 13.93 18.86 -46.18
C GLU A 433 15.03 19.36 -45.23
N LEU A 434 16.15 18.63 -45.17
CA LEU A 434 17.31 18.98 -44.36
C LEU A 434 18.51 19.16 -45.29
N GLU A 435 19.13 20.34 -45.32
CA GLU A 435 20.23 20.67 -46.25
C GLU A 435 19.93 20.44 -47.74
N GLY A 436 18.65 20.52 -48.14
CA GLY A 436 18.23 20.23 -49.52
C GLY A 436 17.97 18.75 -49.81
N ILE A 437 18.06 17.89 -48.79
CA ILE A 437 17.93 16.43 -48.90
C ILE A 437 16.64 16.00 -48.18
N PRO A 438 15.72 15.29 -48.85
CA PRO A 438 14.50 14.82 -48.22
C PRO A 438 14.79 13.75 -47.16
N VAL A 439 14.23 13.93 -45.97
CA VAL A 439 14.21 12.95 -44.89
C VAL A 439 12.76 12.64 -44.57
N ARG A 440 12.39 11.36 -44.65
CA ARG A 440 11.04 10.90 -44.32
C ARG A 440 11.04 10.24 -42.96
N ILE A 441 10.17 10.70 -42.08
CA ILE A 441 9.90 10.09 -40.78
C ILE A 441 8.71 9.17 -40.96
N ASN A 442 8.97 7.87 -40.85
CA ASN A 442 8.02 6.83 -41.20
C ASN A 442 7.13 6.46 -40.02
N LYS A 443 7.74 6.12 -38.88
CA LYS A 443 7.05 5.47 -37.78
C LYS A 443 7.65 5.84 -36.44
N LEU A 444 6.79 6.03 -35.44
CA LEU A 444 7.15 6.09 -34.03
C LEU A 444 6.59 4.86 -33.32
N THR A 445 7.46 4.07 -32.70
CA THR A 445 7.06 2.96 -31.82
C THR A 445 7.31 3.38 -30.38
N ILE A 446 6.25 3.42 -29.57
CA ILE A 446 6.32 3.65 -28.12
C ILE A 446 6.16 2.29 -27.44
N ALA A 447 7.21 1.82 -26.77
CA ALA A 447 7.18 0.58 -26.03
C ALA A 447 7.66 0.77 -24.59
N PRO A 448 7.31 -0.15 -23.67
CA PRO A 448 7.69 -0.09 -22.27
C PRO A 448 9.18 0.08 -22.00
N THR A 449 10.05 -0.52 -22.81
CA THR A 449 11.50 -0.51 -22.57
C THR A 449 12.24 0.60 -23.33
N ALA A 450 11.69 1.09 -24.45
CA ALA A 450 12.27 2.15 -25.27
C ALA A 450 11.23 2.75 -26.24
N SER A 451 11.53 3.94 -26.77
CA SER A 451 10.80 4.50 -27.92
C SER A 451 11.72 4.55 -29.15
N LEU A 452 11.19 4.23 -30.33
CA LEU A 452 11.94 4.17 -31.59
C LEU A 452 11.33 5.10 -32.62
N LEU A 453 12.16 5.93 -33.24
CA LEU A 453 11.80 6.70 -34.42
C LEU A 453 12.47 6.09 -35.65
N GLN A 454 11.67 5.63 -36.60
CA GLN A 454 12.14 5.11 -37.89
C GLN A 454 12.07 6.22 -38.94
N TYR A 455 13.16 6.38 -39.69
CA TYR A 455 13.27 7.40 -40.72
C TYR A 455 14.13 6.92 -41.89
N ASP A 456 13.88 7.45 -43.07
CA ASP A 456 14.65 7.19 -44.28
C ASP A 456 15.29 8.47 -44.78
N ILE A 457 16.52 8.35 -45.29
CA ILE A 457 17.24 9.45 -45.92
C ILE A 457 17.24 9.21 -47.43
N GLN A 458 16.75 10.19 -48.21
CA GLN A 458 16.76 10.12 -49.66
C GLN A 458 17.91 10.95 -50.22
N ASN A 459 19.09 10.35 -50.27
CA ASN A 459 20.29 10.96 -50.88
C ASN A 459 20.18 11.00 -52.41
N ILE A 460 19.36 11.93 -52.93
CA ILE A 460 19.10 12.11 -54.36
C ILE A 460 20.21 12.96 -55.02
N GLN A 461 20.91 13.79 -54.25
CA GLN A 461 22.00 14.64 -54.72
C GLN A 461 23.35 13.90 -54.63
N LEU A 462 24.23 14.14 -55.61
CA LEU A 462 25.57 13.55 -55.63
C LEU A 462 26.57 14.43 -54.85
N GLU A 463 26.42 15.75 -54.92
CA GLU A 463 27.37 16.71 -54.35
C GLU A 463 27.34 16.76 -52.82
N LYS A 464 26.22 16.34 -52.22
CA LYS A 464 26.02 16.31 -50.77
C LYS A 464 25.11 15.16 -50.41
N ARG A 465 25.49 14.40 -49.39
CA ARG A 465 24.69 13.31 -48.80
C ARG A 465 24.66 13.41 -47.29
N ILE A 466 23.52 13.05 -46.69
CA ILE A 466 23.41 12.85 -45.25
C ILE A 466 23.77 11.38 -44.98
N GLU A 467 24.78 11.17 -44.15
CA GLU A 467 25.20 9.85 -43.69
C GLU A 467 24.38 9.40 -42.48
N SER A 468 24.06 10.33 -41.58
CA SER A 468 23.19 10.07 -40.45
C SER A 468 22.52 11.34 -39.93
N VAL A 469 21.35 11.15 -39.32
CA VAL A 469 20.62 12.20 -38.61
C VAL A 469 20.67 11.86 -37.12
N SER A 470 21.22 12.79 -36.34
CA SER A 470 21.15 12.74 -34.88
C SER A 470 19.97 13.57 -34.40
N PHE A 471 19.19 12.99 -33.51
CA PHE A 471 18.09 13.65 -32.82
C PHE A 471 18.57 14.08 -31.43
N ASP A 472 18.09 15.22 -30.95
CA ASP A 472 18.33 15.63 -29.55
C ASP A 472 17.33 14.92 -28.63
N SER A 473 16.06 14.94 -29.02
CA SER A 473 14.96 14.52 -28.15
C SER A 473 13.64 14.38 -28.88
N ILE A 474 12.72 13.66 -28.23
CA ILE A 474 11.29 13.69 -28.55
C ILE A 474 10.52 14.17 -27.32
N GLU A 475 9.44 14.91 -27.57
CA GLU A 475 8.54 15.37 -26.53
C GLU A 475 7.11 14.96 -26.87
N VAL A 476 6.44 14.35 -25.90
CA VAL A 476 5.08 13.87 -25.99
C VAL A 476 4.34 14.32 -24.73
N ASN A 477 3.18 14.97 -24.87
CA ASN A 477 2.37 15.52 -23.75
C ASN A 477 3.17 16.27 -22.66
N LYS A 478 4.18 17.05 -23.05
CA LYS A 478 5.12 17.79 -22.16
C LYS A 478 6.18 16.95 -21.45
N ARG A 479 6.26 15.66 -21.73
CA ARG A 479 7.37 14.79 -21.31
C ARG A 479 8.40 14.73 -22.42
N LYS A 480 9.55 15.33 -22.17
CA LYS A 480 10.71 15.33 -23.07
C LYS A 480 11.69 14.22 -22.68
N VAL A 481 12.06 13.36 -23.62
CA VAL A 481 13.07 12.31 -23.45
C VAL A 481 14.19 12.51 -24.47
N LYS A 482 15.43 12.27 -24.03
CA LYS A 482 16.62 12.45 -24.87
C LYS A 482 16.87 11.23 -25.75
N THR A 483 17.53 11.46 -26.89
CA THR A 483 18.07 10.38 -27.72
C THR A 483 19.20 9.66 -27.01
N ASP A 484 19.25 8.36 -27.19
CA ASP A 484 20.39 7.54 -26.82
C ASP A 484 21.44 7.56 -27.93
N LEU A 485 22.42 8.47 -27.79
CA LEU A 485 23.48 8.71 -28.77
C LEU A 485 24.36 7.50 -29.06
N LEU A 486 24.52 6.58 -28.11
CA LEU A 486 25.37 5.39 -28.27
C LEU A 486 24.74 4.33 -29.18
N ASN A 487 23.41 4.32 -29.29
CA ASN A 487 22.66 3.31 -30.05
C ASN A 487 21.84 3.90 -31.21
N SER A 488 21.85 5.22 -31.40
CA SER A 488 21.20 5.88 -32.53
C SER A 488 22.09 5.86 -33.79
N SER A 489 21.51 5.52 -34.94
CA SER A 489 22.13 5.54 -36.28
C SER A 489 22.94 4.32 -36.74
N TYR A 490 22.45 3.11 -36.45
CA TYR A 490 22.83 1.95 -37.26
C TYR A 490 21.87 1.79 -38.45
N GLY A 491 22.35 2.14 -39.65
CA GLY A 491 21.63 1.81 -40.88
C GLY A 491 21.55 0.30 -41.03
N ASN A 492 20.36 -0.24 -41.25
CA ASN A 492 20.21 -1.65 -41.57
C ASN A 492 20.66 -1.82 -43.03
N GLN A 493 21.87 -2.31 -43.27
CA GLN A 493 22.36 -2.62 -44.62
C GLN A 493 21.60 -3.84 -45.19
N GLY A 494 20.33 -3.63 -45.54
CA GLY A 494 19.48 -4.53 -46.30
C GLY A 494 19.20 -3.96 -47.69
N LEU A 495 19.05 -4.84 -48.68
CA LEU A 495 18.94 -4.60 -50.13
C LEU A 495 17.71 -3.77 -50.61
N GLY A 496 17.23 -2.80 -49.84
CA GLY A 496 16.08 -1.97 -50.22
C GLY A 496 15.88 -0.75 -49.32
N GLY A 497 16.71 0.28 -49.50
CA GLY A 497 16.56 1.60 -48.89
C GLY A 497 17.21 1.73 -47.51
N ASP A 498 17.93 2.85 -47.30
CA ASP A 498 18.60 3.17 -46.04
C ASP A 498 17.56 3.59 -44.98
N SER A 499 16.95 2.60 -44.32
CA SER A 499 16.06 2.85 -43.18
C SER A 499 16.85 2.85 -41.88
N TYR A 500 16.75 3.96 -41.15
CA TYR A 500 17.48 4.25 -39.93
C TYR A 500 16.54 4.23 -38.72
N GLN A 501 17.12 4.01 -37.54
CA GLN A 501 16.41 4.01 -36.27
C GLN A 501 17.12 4.91 -35.25
N ALA A 502 16.35 5.79 -34.61
CA ALA A 502 16.78 6.56 -33.45
C ALA A 502 16.09 6.02 -32.20
N HIS A 503 16.89 5.73 -31.16
CA HIS A 503 16.42 5.17 -29.90
C HIS A 503 16.28 6.26 -28.85
N PHE A 504 15.22 6.19 -28.05
CA PHE A 504 14.91 7.10 -26.96
C PHE A 504 14.51 6.31 -25.71
N ASP A 505 14.64 6.96 -24.56
CA ASP A 505 14.11 6.42 -23.30
C ASP A 505 12.58 6.17 -23.39
N PRO A 506 12.04 5.23 -22.60
CA PRO A 506 10.64 4.86 -22.69
C PRO A 506 9.70 5.99 -22.30
N LEU A 507 8.71 6.22 -23.16
CA LEU A 507 7.56 7.07 -22.91
C LEU A 507 6.44 6.18 -22.36
N PHE A 508 6.23 6.20 -21.03
CA PHE A 508 5.21 5.38 -20.34
C PHE A 508 3.75 5.83 -20.59
N GLU A 509 3.49 6.56 -21.69
CA GLU A 509 2.23 7.26 -21.90
C GLU A 509 1.23 6.52 -22.78
N GLU A 510 -0.04 6.65 -22.42
CA GLU A 510 -1.15 6.07 -23.17
C GLU A 510 -1.82 7.10 -24.08
N ASN A 511 -1.67 6.92 -25.39
CA ASN A 511 -2.37 7.64 -26.47
C ASN A 511 -2.02 9.12 -26.63
N PRO A 512 -0.76 9.44 -26.94
CA PRO A 512 -0.44 10.79 -27.40
C PRO A 512 -1.14 11.13 -28.70
N LYS A 513 -1.56 12.39 -28.82
CA LYS A 513 -2.15 12.97 -30.05
C LYS A 513 -1.12 13.69 -30.91
N GLU A 514 0.07 13.89 -30.36
CA GLU A 514 1.09 14.74 -30.93
C GLU A 514 2.46 14.34 -30.39
N VAL A 515 3.46 14.41 -31.25
CA VAL A 515 4.88 14.30 -30.90
C VAL A 515 5.64 15.48 -31.48
N ASN A 516 6.50 16.08 -30.67
CA ASN A 516 7.53 17.01 -31.11
C ASN A 516 8.84 16.23 -31.26
N VAL A 517 9.46 16.33 -32.43
CA VAL A 517 10.77 15.72 -32.69
C VAL A 517 11.77 16.85 -32.85
N GLN A 518 12.80 16.87 -32.02
CA GLN A 518 13.87 17.86 -32.06
C GLN A 518 15.12 17.24 -32.69
N PHE A 519 15.61 17.87 -33.75
CA PHE A 519 16.87 17.51 -34.38
C PHE A 519 18.06 17.94 -33.51
N GLY A 520 19.20 17.27 -33.70
CA GLY A 520 20.46 17.62 -33.03
C GLY A 520 21.54 18.00 -34.04
N SER A 521 21.92 17.06 -34.91
CA SER A 521 22.95 17.29 -35.92
C SER A 521 22.82 16.37 -37.13
N LEU A 522 23.43 16.77 -38.23
CA LEU A 522 23.56 16.00 -39.45
C LEU A 522 25.04 15.67 -39.66
N TYR A 523 25.35 14.39 -39.89
CA TYR A 523 26.66 14.00 -40.39
C TYR A 523 26.58 13.94 -41.91
N LEU A 524 27.37 14.79 -42.57
CA LEU A 524 27.30 15.03 -44.00
C LEU A 524 28.60 14.58 -44.66
N THR A 525 28.48 13.96 -45.84
CA THR A 525 29.58 13.87 -46.80
C THR A 525 29.33 14.89 -47.90
N VAL A 526 30.34 15.71 -48.18
CA VAL A 526 30.33 16.73 -49.24
C VAL A 526 31.36 16.35 -50.28
N GLU A 527 30.95 16.30 -51.55
CA GLU A 527 31.86 16.13 -52.67
C GLU A 527 32.51 17.47 -53.00
N ASP A 528 33.83 17.50 -52.97
CA ASP A 528 34.62 18.69 -53.29
C ASP A 528 36.02 18.26 -53.75
N HIS A 529 36.46 18.78 -54.90
CA HIS A 529 37.65 18.30 -55.58
C HIS A 529 38.79 19.29 -55.48
N LYS A 530 39.93 18.84 -54.95
CA LYS A 530 41.16 19.61 -54.88
C LYS A 530 42.37 18.71 -55.13
N THR A 531 43.18 19.12 -56.10
CA THR A 531 44.47 18.50 -56.37
C THR A 531 45.59 19.34 -55.78
N ILE A 532 46.51 18.67 -55.09
CA ILE A 532 47.70 19.25 -54.50
C ILE A 532 48.90 18.48 -55.03
N ASP A 533 49.81 19.16 -55.71
CA ASP A 533 51.05 18.56 -56.21
C ASP A 533 52.11 18.53 -55.09
N PHE A 534 52.75 17.38 -54.90
CA PHE A 534 53.92 17.26 -54.02
C PHE A 534 55.15 17.78 -54.74
N ASP A 535 55.77 18.82 -54.17
CA ASP A 535 57.04 19.32 -54.66
C ASP A 535 58.17 18.81 -53.77
N VAL A 536 58.73 17.64 -54.10
CA VAL A 536 59.82 17.01 -53.32
C VAL A 536 61.10 17.87 -53.31
N SER A 537 61.16 18.92 -54.13
CA SER A 537 62.30 19.85 -54.16
C SER A 537 62.16 21.03 -53.17
N LYS A 538 60.99 21.22 -52.57
CA LYS A 538 60.73 22.28 -51.58
C LYS A 538 60.95 21.81 -50.16
N ASP A 539 61.34 22.75 -49.31
CA ASP A 539 61.44 22.53 -47.86
C ASP A 539 60.06 22.19 -47.28
N GLU A 540 60.05 21.24 -46.34
CA GLU A 540 58.89 20.86 -45.54
C GLU A 540 58.76 21.77 -44.30
N PRO A 541 57.54 22.07 -43.81
CA PRO A 541 56.24 21.66 -44.33
C PRO A 541 55.76 22.48 -45.54
N GLN A 542 54.98 21.86 -46.43
CA GLN A 542 54.32 22.54 -47.54
C GLN A 542 52.85 22.85 -47.20
N LEU A 543 52.44 24.12 -47.34
CA LEU A 543 51.13 24.62 -46.89
C LEU A 543 50.15 24.88 -48.05
N PHE A 544 48.90 24.48 -47.88
CA PHE A 544 47.84 24.61 -48.88
C PHE A 544 46.51 25.04 -48.25
N GLU A 545 45.85 26.03 -48.84
CA GLU A 545 44.51 26.45 -48.43
C GLU A 545 43.43 25.50 -48.96
N TYR A 546 42.59 24.98 -48.06
CA TYR A 546 41.46 24.11 -48.39
C TYR A 546 40.31 24.25 -47.38
N ALA A 547 39.10 24.47 -47.91
CA ALA A 547 37.84 24.50 -47.15
C ALA A 547 37.91 25.31 -45.84
N GLY A 548 38.48 26.52 -45.92
CA GLY A 548 38.56 27.48 -44.80
C GLY A 548 39.65 27.22 -43.77
N SER A 549 40.63 26.36 -44.08
CA SER A 549 41.78 26.05 -43.22
C SER A 549 43.03 25.76 -44.04
N THR A 550 44.20 25.75 -43.39
CA THR A 550 45.46 25.38 -44.04
C THR A 550 45.80 23.91 -43.78
N ILE A 551 45.92 23.12 -44.84
CA ILE A 551 46.49 21.77 -44.81
C ILE A 551 48.01 21.88 -44.92
N SER A 552 48.72 21.14 -44.08
CA SER A 552 50.16 21.00 -44.10
C SER A 552 50.54 19.60 -44.58
N ILE A 553 51.49 19.52 -45.51
CA ILE A 553 52.24 18.30 -45.79
C ILE A 553 53.52 18.41 -44.98
N ASP A 554 53.55 17.74 -43.83
CA ASP A 554 54.61 17.87 -42.85
C ASP A 554 55.86 17.08 -43.22
N LYS A 555 55.67 15.95 -43.91
CA LYS A 555 56.75 15.02 -44.20
C LYS A 555 56.45 14.13 -45.40
N VAL A 556 57.43 13.95 -46.29
CA VAL A 556 57.42 13.04 -47.43
C VAL A 556 58.78 12.30 -47.49
N GLU A 557 58.82 11.08 -46.97
CA GLU A 557 60.01 10.22 -47.05
C GLU A 557 59.85 9.19 -48.18
N ILE A 558 60.67 9.32 -49.22
CA ILE A 558 60.68 8.36 -50.34
C ILE A 558 61.40 7.08 -49.91
N GLY A 559 60.71 5.94 -50.04
CA GLY A 559 61.22 4.63 -49.66
C GLY A 559 60.36 3.47 -50.17
N THR A 560 60.52 2.33 -49.49
CA THR A 560 59.73 1.11 -49.66
C THR A 560 59.30 0.59 -48.27
N PRO A 561 58.16 1.04 -47.71
CA PRO A 561 57.20 2.01 -48.25
C PRO A 561 57.68 3.46 -48.19
N SER A 562 57.01 4.34 -48.93
CA SER A 562 57.14 5.79 -48.74
C SER A 562 56.21 6.27 -47.64
N LYS A 563 56.64 7.25 -46.85
CA LYS A 563 55.87 7.78 -45.73
C LYS A 563 55.41 9.20 -46.04
N VAL A 564 54.13 9.46 -45.88
CA VAL A 564 53.56 10.81 -46.01
C VAL A 564 52.82 11.15 -44.73
N VAL A 565 53.07 12.35 -44.21
CA VAL A 565 52.34 12.90 -43.06
C VAL A 565 51.66 14.18 -43.51
N ILE A 566 50.34 14.21 -43.39
CA ILE A 566 49.53 15.40 -43.59
C ILE A 566 48.90 15.81 -42.26
N SER A 567 48.83 17.11 -42.00
CA SER A 567 48.18 17.64 -40.80
C SER A 567 47.32 18.85 -41.10
N ASN A 568 46.38 19.08 -40.19
CA ASN A 568 45.64 20.31 -40.07
C ASN A 568 45.19 20.45 -38.61
N HIS A 569 46.01 21.13 -37.82
CA HIS A 569 45.75 21.40 -36.41
C HIS A 569 44.74 22.54 -36.19
N GLN A 570 44.36 23.29 -37.23
CA GLN A 570 43.38 24.36 -37.13
C GLN A 570 41.96 23.79 -37.15
N VAL A 571 41.35 23.65 -35.98
CA VAL A 571 39.95 23.19 -35.88
C VAL A 571 38.94 24.35 -35.93
N LYS A 572 39.35 25.55 -35.50
CA LYS A 572 38.48 26.74 -35.50
C LYS A 572 38.24 27.23 -36.93
N ASN A 573 36.97 27.35 -37.34
CA ASN A 573 36.49 27.74 -38.68
C ASN A 573 36.75 26.73 -39.81
N ARG A 574 37.40 25.60 -39.53
CA ARG A 574 37.59 24.50 -40.49
C ARG A 574 36.24 23.88 -40.83
N GLN A 575 35.94 23.74 -42.12
CA GLN A 575 34.63 23.25 -42.58
C GLN A 575 34.46 21.73 -42.48
N TYR A 576 35.53 20.97 -42.24
CA TYR A 576 35.53 19.50 -42.30
C TYR A 576 36.17 18.84 -41.08
N GLU A 577 35.68 17.65 -40.74
CA GLU A 577 36.18 16.78 -39.68
C GLU A 577 37.21 15.77 -40.21
N SER A 578 36.91 15.17 -41.36
CA SER A 578 37.77 14.20 -42.05
C SER A 578 37.78 14.44 -43.56
N LEU A 579 38.91 14.15 -44.21
CA LEU A 579 39.05 14.27 -45.65
C LEU A 579 38.85 12.93 -46.34
N HIS A 580 38.25 12.97 -47.53
CA HIS A 580 38.26 11.89 -48.49
C HIS A 580 39.29 12.22 -49.56
N PHE A 581 40.37 11.45 -49.60
CA PHE A 581 41.46 11.70 -50.52
C PHE A 581 42.10 10.40 -51.00
N ARG A 582 42.86 10.52 -52.07
CA ARG A 582 43.70 9.45 -52.61
C ARG A 582 45.07 9.99 -53.00
N MET A 583 46.04 9.09 -53.02
CA MET A 583 47.43 9.39 -53.36
C MET A 583 47.75 8.86 -54.75
N ILE A 584 48.36 9.71 -55.57
CA ILE A 584 48.76 9.39 -56.95
C ILE A 584 50.28 9.38 -57.06
N GLY A 585 50.82 8.32 -57.65
CA GLY A 585 52.24 8.13 -57.91
C GLY A 585 52.76 8.91 -59.11
N GLU A 586 54.07 8.92 -59.29
CA GLU A 586 54.72 9.59 -60.42
C GLU A 586 54.26 9.06 -61.79
N ASP A 587 53.99 7.77 -61.85
CA ASP A 587 53.50 7.00 -63.00
C ASP A 587 51.99 7.15 -63.25
N GLU A 588 51.33 8.08 -62.56
CA GLU A 588 49.87 8.30 -62.59
C GLU A 588 49.05 7.10 -62.09
N THR A 589 49.66 6.19 -61.31
CA THR A 589 48.94 5.08 -60.67
C THR A 589 48.42 5.44 -59.28
N HIS A 590 47.39 4.71 -58.85
CA HIS A 590 46.88 4.79 -57.48
C HIS A 590 47.85 4.10 -56.52
N LEU A 591 48.31 4.85 -55.51
CA LEU A 591 49.13 4.29 -54.45
C LEU A 591 48.25 3.64 -53.40
N SER A 592 48.58 2.40 -53.06
CA SER A 592 47.90 1.67 -51.99
C SER A 592 48.47 2.05 -50.63
N SER A 593 47.62 2.09 -49.60
CA SER A 593 48.05 2.24 -48.21
C SER A 593 47.56 1.05 -47.40
N MET A 594 48.42 0.48 -46.56
CA MET A 594 48.07 -0.61 -45.65
C MET A 594 47.45 -0.13 -44.33
N GLY A 595 47.33 1.19 -44.14
CA GLY A 595 46.74 1.79 -42.94
C GLY A 595 47.07 3.28 -42.84
N ILE A 596 46.21 4.03 -42.15
CA ILE A 596 46.43 5.44 -41.86
C ILE A 596 46.49 5.59 -40.34
N GLU A 597 47.63 6.02 -39.82
CA GLU A 597 47.77 6.46 -38.43
C GLU A 597 47.15 7.84 -38.28
N THR A 598 46.24 8.02 -37.33
CA THR A 598 45.50 9.28 -37.17
C THR A 598 45.62 9.85 -35.77
N GLU A 599 45.85 11.15 -35.67
CA GLU A 599 45.65 11.91 -34.44
C GLU A 599 44.43 12.81 -34.59
N ALA A 600 43.67 12.98 -33.52
CA ALA A 600 42.43 13.75 -33.56
C ALA A 600 42.09 14.42 -32.24
N VAL A 601 41.24 15.44 -32.37
CA VAL A 601 40.73 16.24 -31.27
C VAL A 601 39.21 16.17 -31.29
N ILE A 602 38.61 15.99 -30.11
CA ILE A 602 37.18 16.07 -29.92
C ILE A 602 36.83 17.52 -29.61
N VAL A 603 35.82 18.07 -30.27
CA VAL A 603 35.32 19.42 -30.03
C VAL A 603 33.85 19.36 -29.65
N ASP A 604 33.51 19.86 -28.46
CA ASP A 604 32.11 19.92 -28.05
C ASP A 604 31.35 21.08 -28.71
N ARG A 605 30.02 21.09 -28.58
CA ARG A 605 29.16 22.14 -29.14
C ARG A 605 29.51 23.56 -28.65
N SER A 606 30.14 23.70 -27.47
CA SER A 606 30.59 24.99 -26.94
C SER A 606 31.93 25.46 -27.55
N GLY A 607 32.59 24.60 -28.32
CA GLY A 607 33.89 24.84 -28.93
C GLY A 607 35.06 24.49 -28.01
N ARG A 608 34.84 23.72 -26.94
CA ARG A 608 35.94 23.22 -26.09
C ARG A 608 36.58 21.99 -26.73
N GLU A 609 37.90 22.01 -26.78
CA GLU A 609 38.74 20.96 -27.36
C GLU A 609 39.19 19.96 -26.28
N TYR A 610 39.20 18.67 -26.65
CA TYR A 610 39.68 17.57 -25.83
C TYR A 610 40.58 16.67 -26.67
N GLU A 611 41.81 16.47 -26.22
CA GLU A 611 42.77 15.58 -26.90
C GLU A 611 42.39 14.11 -26.66
N MET A 612 42.41 13.28 -27.71
CA MET A 612 42.19 11.84 -27.58
C MET A 612 43.39 11.10 -26.96
N ASN A 613 44.60 11.62 -27.15
CA ASN A 613 45.84 11.00 -26.67
C ASN A 613 46.16 11.50 -25.25
N GLY A 614 45.27 11.24 -24.29
CA GLY A 614 45.43 11.74 -22.92
C GLY A 614 44.38 11.24 -21.94
N THR A 615 43.86 12.15 -21.11
CA THR A 615 42.85 11.86 -20.09
C THR A 615 41.55 11.35 -20.74
N PRO A 616 40.92 10.28 -20.24
CA PRO A 616 39.68 9.77 -20.82
C PRO A 616 38.59 10.83 -20.80
N VAL A 617 38.10 11.16 -21.99
CA VAL A 617 37.07 12.17 -22.19
C VAL A 617 35.73 11.58 -21.73
N PRO A 618 34.95 12.26 -20.87
CA PRO A 618 33.64 11.77 -20.44
C PRO A 618 32.64 11.94 -21.59
N ILE A 619 32.66 11.00 -22.54
CA ILE A 619 31.84 10.99 -23.77
C ILE A 619 30.35 11.11 -23.43
N ASP A 620 29.93 10.51 -22.31
CA ASP A 620 28.57 10.56 -21.77
C ASP A 620 28.09 11.98 -21.37
N LYS A 621 29.03 12.90 -21.15
CA LYS A 621 28.75 14.29 -20.76
C LYS A 621 28.90 15.28 -21.92
N LEU A 622 29.39 14.83 -23.08
CA LEU A 622 29.57 15.68 -24.24
C LEU A 622 28.28 15.77 -25.04
N ASP A 623 27.80 17.00 -25.25
CA ASP A 623 26.64 17.29 -26.07
C ASP A 623 27.04 17.33 -27.56
N LEU A 624 26.70 16.26 -28.30
CA LEU A 624 26.93 16.07 -29.74
C LEU A 624 28.35 16.51 -30.19
N PRO A 625 29.41 15.84 -29.71
CA PRO A 625 30.78 16.21 -30.02
C PRO A 625 31.16 15.92 -31.48
N ARG A 626 32.06 16.75 -32.03
CA ARG A 626 32.64 16.61 -33.36
C ARG A 626 34.05 16.05 -33.27
N TYR A 627 34.41 15.18 -34.21
CA TYR A 627 35.71 14.52 -34.23
C TYR A 627 36.58 15.04 -35.37
N PHE A 628 37.58 15.85 -35.05
CA PHE A 628 38.46 16.44 -36.06
C PHE A 628 39.75 15.64 -36.18
N ILE A 629 39.98 15.06 -37.36
CA ILE A 629 41.28 14.45 -37.68
C ILE A 629 42.28 15.59 -37.91
N THR A 630 43.31 15.62 -37.08
CA THR A 630 44.36 16.65 -37.09
C THR A 630 45.65 16.19 -37.75
N VAL A 631 45.99 14.89 -37.70
CA VAL A 631 47.17 14.32 -38.35
C VAL A 631 46.79 13.00 -39.01
N GLN A 632 47.33 12.74 -40.20
CA GLN A 632 47.20 11.48 -40.91
C GLN A 632 48.57 11.07 -41.46
N GLY A 633 49.15 10.04 -40.87
CA GLY A 633 50.37 9.37 -41.33
C GLY A 633 50.02 8.14 -42.16
N MET A 634 50.61 8.02 -43.35
CA MET A 634 50.34 6.92 -44.26
C MET A 634 51.63 6.31 -44.80
N GLU A 635 51.64 4.98 -44.92
CA GLU A 635 52.68 4.23 -45.62
C GLU A 635 52.16 3.80 -46.99
N LEU A 636 52.83 4.25 -48.04
CA LEU A 636 52.44 4.09 -49.43
C LEU A 636 53.23 2.96 -50.11
N TYR A 637 52.49 2.10 -50.79
CA TYR A 637 52.98 0.93 -51.50
C TYR A 637 52.49 0.96 -52.95
N GLU A 638 53.37 0.60 -53.87
CA GLU A 638 53.00 0.27 -55.24
C GLU A 638 52.52 -1.18 -55.33
N ASN A 639 51.74 -1.49 -56.37
CA ASN A 639 51.28 -2.84 -56.65
C ASN A 639 52.42 -3.79 -57.11
N ILE A 640 53.62 -3.24 -57.39
CA ILE A 640 54.79 -3.97 -57.85
C ILE A 640 55.83 -4.02 -56.71
N PRO A 641 56.20 -5.22 -56.19
CA PRO A 641 57.14 -5.34 -55.09
C PRO A 641 58.56 -4.89 -55.49
N GLY A 642 59.14 -3.95 -54.73
CA GLY A 642 60.57 -3.59 -54.79
C GLY A 642 60.92 -2.29 -55.51
N GLU A 643 59.94 -1.60 -56.10
CA GLU A 643 60.14 -0.26 -56.67
C GLU A 643 59.94 0.85 -55.62
N LYS A 644 60.68 1.95 -55.76
CA LYS A 644 60.57 3.11 -54.87
C LYS A 644 59.28 3.84 -55.18
N VAL A 645 58.44 4.05 -54.18
CA VAL A 645 57.16 4.72 -54.34
C VAL A 645 57.36 6.22 -54.31
N ILE A 646 57.05 6.95 -55.38
CA ILE A 646 57.18 8.42 -55.40
C ILE A 646 55.79 9.05 -55.45
N PRO A 647 55.27 9.59 -54.33
CA PRO A 647 54.00 10.30 -54.34
C PRO A 647 54.13 11.61 -55.10
N LYS A 648 53.23 11.84 -56.06
CA LYS A 648 53.20 13.02 -56.93
C LYS A 648 52.05 13.96 -56.62
N ARG A 649 50.85 13.44 -56.37
CA ARG A 649 49.68 14.26 -56.04
C ARG A 649 48.84 13.69 -54.90
N LEU A 650 48.30 14.60 -54.10
CA LEU A 650 47.18 14.36 -53.20
C LEU A 650 45.91 14.86 -53.89
N GLU A 651 44.96 13.95 -54.12
CA GLU A 651 43.67 14.28 -54.70
C GLU A 651 42.59 14.14 -53.63
N ILE A 652 42.11 15.27 -53.12
CA ILE A 652 40.94 15.36 -52.26
C ILE A 652 39.71 15.33 -53.18
N TYR A 653 38.75 14.45 -52.88
CA TYR A 653 37.50 14.31 -53.62
C TYR A 653 36.25 14.53 -52.75
N GLY A 654 36.45 14.87 -51.47
CA GLY A 654 35.38 15.29 -50.59
C GLY A 654 35.81 15.32 -49.14
N TYR A 655 34.85 15.54 -48.26
CA TYR A 655 35.07 15.57 -46.81
C TYR A 655 33.79 15.27 -46.04
N ASN A 656 33.96 14.91 -44.76
CA ASN A 656 32.85 14.78 -43.83
C ASN A 656 32.77 15.98 -42.90
N THR A 657 31.56 16.36 -42.55
CA THR A 657 31.31 17.46 -41.62
C THR A 657 30.00 17.27 -40.88
N THR A 658 29.97 17.74 -39.64
CA THR A 658 28.79 17.75 -38.80
C THR A 658 28.18 19.13 -38.78
N LYS A 659 26.88 19.21 -39.10
CA LYS A 659 26.09 20.44 -39.01
C LYS A 659 25.05 20.32 -37.91
N TYR A 660 25.07 21.24 -36.94
CA TYR A 660 24.03 21.30 -35.92
C TYR A 660 22.71 21.81 -36.51
N VAL A 661 21.61 21.17 -36.11
CA VAL A 661 20.25 21.48 -36.56
C VAL A 661 19.35 21.46 -35.34
N ASP A 662 18.73 22.58 -35.02
CA ASP A 662 17.86 22.74 -33.82
C ASP A 662 16.37 22.78 -34.16
N ASP A 663 16.02 22.42 -35.40
CA ASP A 663 14.63 22.41 -35.84
C ASP A 663 13.77 21.49 -34.96
N VAL A 664 12.55 21.94 -34.68
CA VAL A 664 11.54 21.16 -33.98
C VAL A 664 10.37 20.99 -34.91
N ILE A 665 10.04 19.74 -35.22
CA ILE A 665 8.87 19.42 -36.01
C ILE A 665 7.78 18.87 -35.11
N LYS A 666 6.54 19.22 -35.42
CA LYS A 666 5.36 18.81 -34.69
C LYS A 666 4.52 17.91 -35.59
N ILE A 667 4.28 16.69 -35.13
CA ILE A 667 3.59 15.65 -35.89
C ILE A 667 2.37 15.20 -35.10
N SER A 668 1.19 15.28 -35.72
CA SER A 668 -0.04 14.72 -35.16
C SER A 668 0.01 13.19 -35.24
N LEU A 669 -0.48 12.54 -34.18
CA LEU A 669 -0.59 11.09 -34.08
C LEU A 669 -2.07 10.72 -34.18
N ASP A 670 -2.40 9.81 -35.11
CA ASP A 670 -3.75 9.30 -35.33
C ASP A 670 -4.06 8.05 -34.49
#